data_AF-G3AG97-F1
#
_entry.id   AF-G3AG97-F1
#
_cell.length_a   1.000
_cell.length_b   1.000
_cell.length_c   1.000
_cell.angle_alpha   90.00
_cell.angle_beta   90.00
_cell.angle_gamma   90.00
#
_symmetry.space_group_name_H-M   'P 1'
#
loop_
_entity.id
_entity.type
_entity.pdbx_description
1 polymer ?
#
loop_
_entity_poly.entity_id
_entity_poly.type
_entity_poly.pdbx_seq_one_letter_code
_entity_poly.pdbx_strand_id
1 'polypeptide(L)'
;MSDNESGEEIDKTVAEFDFALPINRITKDLTKRHDVLAILLDLEEDPELDFIFKTIASLCDPFTQPQESEDTILSVDFISDLVISIVYSHYVEENEQDIKENNVDIQSIKFDISTQLFTIVRRIHQYLNAEDELELRFVNNDEEHYKENLPHWTPNLSISNDEANAKLVYSIACVLLLSIYKLFVPKTGEYNVAMNPYLHYFLKLWKCHTNIILLGLEIDRRIEFQNHERGTEEETPEIVKLTLKGSSSIRYVLAWIINQNPSSTFETDSISPFDKEDLQKVTVFNFIEPLAKKKTNGGALSIDMRLVIIALLIINSGTSFTAAQYQLSERPSRNEEEASRRLNQSRKITELGDILIDLEYDDLFDEDIKYIFEYEYDGSDGEISDHEEDKPSLHEDIISDEDIPGKIVEDGIEFDEYGRDWRDMARGDNLIYQDSFSSMFDEFDKLEDKEQSDDIFASWEELYNTFEFLNTNSIDGNSEAEKRVGQVVINTIAKAVRDKLTKKELPPITPEMIYSYWSSSATEKEFEITQNNNKVIVPIFNITKFEIFLHNNSKLARCAMDEMLMYNGSRRIFIWFITHNLNISNLLIDYVFQLLAGLRGNSKTQGPYVFSRKGGKVILSEVEQSMLLHEFLTNSNAYFSAAEGIEISDGYKVVLAESIAKKQIQVICLMIQQLINIGVIDLSLVHNTDDDKDDIHDYRNEIQILLINWIGKVPEARQLFFKVKNTDGEEEPKHVPKSTITLEEENKLFERYSNMSTTEISNVIDKKNVEILDNFTSRIESHLSSLLSVQGNGNSNLKQLTDDFRFFLANFNTLCKIEYVAETLFDKFEPVLLTGMITNVGNPKANNTFDAEFNNEFLNGEGKFQSPPEGEPESKKKNKKKKKSRKK
;
A
#
# COMPACT_ATOMS: atom_id res chain seq x y z
N MET A 1 35.95 54.57 -19.93
CA MET A 1 34.55 55.04 -19.98
C MET A 1 33.75 53.76 -20.10
N SER A 2 33.44 53.16 -18.94
CA SER A 2 32.11 53.15 -18.27
C SER A 2 31.24 52.06 -18.88
N ASP A 3 30.55 51.17 -18.19
CA ASP A 3 30.47 50.69 -16.81
C ASP A 3 29.71 49.35 -16.94
N ASN A 4 29.89 48.46 -15.97
CA ASN A 4 29.08 47.30 -15.57
C ASN A 4 27.84 46.92 -16.40
N GLU A 5 27.80 45.66 -16.83
CA GLU A 5 26.64 44.79 -16.65
C GLU A 5 27.15 43.36 -16.38
N SER A 6 26.84 42.89 -15.17
CA SER A 6 27.13 41.56 -14.62
C SER A 6 26.27 40.51 -15.33
N GLY A 7 26.90 39.62 -16.08
CA GLY A 7 26.31 38.34 -16.44
C GLY A 7 26.60 37.35 -15.32
N GLU A 8 25.56 36.86 -14.66
CA GLU A 8 25.63 35.66 -13.83
C GLU A 8 26.11 34.50 -14.71
N GLU A 9 27.33 34.04 -14.48
CA GLU A 9 27.79 32.75 -14.97
C GLU A 9 26.99 31.68 -14.22
N ILE A 10 26.07 31.04 -14.93
CA ILE A 10 25.44 29.80 -14.48
C ILE A 10 26.57 28.77 -14.36
N ASP A 11 26.94 28.44 -13.12
CA ASP A 11 27.85 27.35 -12.80
C ASP A 11 27.23 26.03 -13.31
N LYS A 12 27.57 25.67 -14.55
CA LYS A 12 27.38 24.32 -15.05
C LYS A 12 28.48 23.48 -14.39
N THR A 13 28.20 22.93 -13.23
CA THR A 13 28.91 21.75 -12.71
C THR A 13 28.66 20.58 -13.66
N VAL A 14 29.40 20.56 -14.77
CA VAL A 14 29.62 19.35 -15.56
C VAL A 14 30.53 18.48 -14.72
N ALA A 15 30.00 17.39 -14.16
CA ALA A 15 30.81 16.35 -13.55
C ALA A 15 31.73 15.76 -14.65
N GLU A 16 32.97 16.24 -14.72
CA GLU A 16 34.02 15.60 -15.51
C GLU A 16 34.40 14.30 -14.79
N PHE A 17 33.95 13.16 -15.33
CA PHE A 17 34.38 11.86 -14.85
C PHE A 17 35.81 11.57 -15.27
N ASP A 18 36.65 11.28 -14.28
CA ASP A 18 38.04 10.89 -14.48
C ASP A 18 38.07 9.48 -15.10
N PHE A 19 38.34 9.41 -16.41
CA PHE A 19 38.52 8.14 -17.10
C PHE A 19 39.76 7.44 -16.55
N ALA A 20 39.58 6.42 -15.71
CA ALA A 20 40.64 5.46 -15.41
C ALA A 20 40.97 4.66 -16.68
N LEU A 21 41.75 5.26 -17.58
CA LEU A 21 42.34 4.57 -18.71
C LEU A 21 43.13 3.37 -18.14
N PRO A 22 42.93 2.14 -18.64
CA PRO A 22 43.76 1.01 -18.23
C PRO A 22 45.19 1.27 -18.72
N ILE A 23 46.04 1.79 -17.82
CA ILE A 23 47.42 2.24 -18.09
C ILE A 23 48.32 1.11 -18.65
N ASN A 24 47.87 -0.15 -18.71
CA ASN A 24 48.74 -1.28 -19.04
C ASN A 24 48.30 -2.23 -20.16
N ARG A 25 47.31 -1.91 -21.02
CA ARG A 25 47.12 -2.66 -22.28
C ARG A 25 46.59 -1.76 -23.39
N ILE A 26 47.41 -1.52 -24.42
CA ILE A 26 46.92 -1.06 -25.72
C ILE A 26 46.05 -2.18 -26.29
N THR A 27 44.74 -2.14 -26.04
CA THR A 27 43.75 -3.02 -26.66
C THR A 27 43.71 -2.67 -28.15
N LYS A 28 44.30 -3.52 -28.99
CA LYS A 28 44.31 -3.35 -30.45
C LYS A 28 42.97 -3.68 -31.12
N ASP A 29 42.01 -4.18 -30.35
CA ASP A 29 40.72 -4.65 -30.82
C ASP A 29 39.66 -4.21 -29.80
N LEU A 30 38.95 -3.12 -30.13
CA LEU A 30 37.91 -2.52 -29.29
C LEU A 30 36.60 -3.31 -29.32
N THR A 31 36.43 -4.20 -30.31
CA THR A 31 35.22 -5.02 -30.53
C THR A 31 35.29 -6.40 -29.91
N LYS A 32 36.48 -6.85 -29.49
CA LYS A 32 36.68 -8.16 -28.86
C LYS A 32 35.77 -8.41 -27.64
N ARG A 33 35.43 -7.37 -26.87
CA ARG A 33 34.48 -7.48 -25.75
C ARG A 33 33.10 -7.91 -26.24
N HIS A 34 32.65 -7.35 -27.35
CA HIS A 34 31.33 -7.63 -27.93
C HIS A 34 31.25 -9.09 -28.40
N ASP A 35 32.31 -9.61 -29.02
CA ASP A 35 32.39 -11.03 -29.39
C ASP A 35 32.30 -11.94 -28.17
N VAL A 36 33.02 -11.63 -27.09
CA VAL A 36 32.98 -12.44 -25.85
C VAL A 36 31.57 -12.45 -25.23
N LEU A 37 30.89 -11.30 -25.20
CA LEU A 37 29.53 -11.21 -24.69
C LEU A 37 28.52 -11.92 -25.60
N ALA A 38 28.67 -11.84 -26.93
CA ALA A 38 27.82 -12.54 -27.88
C ALA A 38 27.92 -14.07 -27.73
N ILE A 39 29.15 -14.59 -27.55
CA ILE A 39 29.41 -16.01 -27.26
C ILE A 39 28.77 -16.41 -25.93
N LEU A 40 28.94 -15.58 -24.89
CA LEU A 40 28.35 -15.85 -23.58
C LEU A 40 26.83 -15.95 -23.67
N LEU A 41 26.19 -15.03 -24.38
CA LEU A 41 24.74 -14.99 -24.55
C LEU A 41 24.20 -16.03 -25.54
N ASP A 42 25.06 -16.90 -26.10
CA ASP A 42 24.70 -17.96 -27.05
C ASP A 42 24.01 -17.39 -28.31
N LEU A 43 24.59 -16.29 -28.85
CA LEU A 43 24.10 -15.58 -30.03
C LEU A 43 24.89 -15.90 -31.30
N GLU A 44 26.09 -16.49 -31.18
CA GLU A 44 27.01 -16.71 -32.31
C GLU A 44 26.50 -17.72 -33.36
N GLU A 45 25.57 -18.60 -32.98
CA GLU A 45 24.99 -19.59 -33.89
C GLU A 45 23.97 -18.96 -34.86
N ASP A 46 23.43 -17.79 -34.53
CA ASP A 46 22.45 -17.05 -35.32
C ASP A 46 23.09 -15.75 -35.85
N PRO A 47 23.46 -15.70 -37.16
CA PRO A 47 24.13 -14.53 -37.73
C PRO A 47 23.34 -13.24 -37.59
N GLU A 48 22.01 -13.32 -37.57
CA GLU A 48 21.13 -12.15 -37.48
C GLU A 48 21.12 -11.61 -36.04
N LEU A 49 21.00 -12.50 -35.04
CA LEU A 49 21.11 -12.09 -33.63
C LEU A 49 22.51 -11.59 -33.27
N ASP A 50 23.57 -12.21 -33.80
CA ASP A 50 24.96 -11.77 -33.61
C ASP A 50 25.17 -10.36 -34.18
N PHE A 51 24.68 -10.11 -35.40
CA PHE A 51 24.74 -8.78 -36.03
C PHE A 51 24.00 -7.72 -35.21
N ILE A 52 22.76 -8.01 -34.80
CA ILE A 52 21.93 -7.09 -34.03
C ILE A 52 22.62 -6.78 -32.70
N PHE A 53 23.04 -7.81 -31.96
CA PHE A 53 23.70 -7.62 -30.67
C PHE A 53 24.98 -6.81 -30.77
N LYS A 54 25.87 -7.13 -31.71
CA LYS A 54 27.14 -6.40 -31.89
C LYS A 54 26.93 -4.96 -32.33
N THR A 55 25.90 -4.70 -33.13
CA THR A 55 25.51 -3.34 -33.51
C THR A 55 25.12 -2.53 -32.29
N ILE A 56 24.24 -3.07 -31.42
CA ILE A 56 23.80 -2.38 -30.21
C ILE A 56 24.96 -2.22 -29.23
N ALA A 57 25.76 -3.27 -29.02
CA ALA A 57 26.94 -3.21 -28.17
C ALA A 57 27.94 -2.14 -28.64
N SER A 58 28.12 -2.00 -29.96
CA SER A 58 28.99 -0.97 -30.53
C SER A 58 28.49 0.45 -30.27
N LEU A 59 27.17 0.65 -30.24
CA LEU A 59 26.54 1.95 -29.96
C LEU A 59 26.50 2.27 -28.46
N CYS A 60 26.41 1.27 -27.59
CA CYS A 60 26.34 1.45 -26.14
C CYS A 60 27.71 1.47 -25.43
N ASP A 61 28.75 0.87 -26.02
CA ASP A 61 30.07 0.79 -25.39
C ASP A 61 30.83 2.12 -25.55
N PRO A 62 31.24 2.79 -24.45
CA PRO A 62 31.97 4.06 -24.50
C PRO A 62 33.25 4.04 -25.36
N PHE A 63 33.86 2.86 -25.56
CA PHE A 63 35.07 2.72 -26.35
C PHE A 63 34.82 2.63 -27.87
N THR A 64 33.59 2.32 -28.29
CA THR A 64 33.23 2.18 -29.71
C THR A 64 32.13 3.13 -30.16
N GLN A 65 31.42 3.75 -29.21
CA GLN A 65 30.38 4.71 -29.51
C GLN A 65 30.92 5.89 -30.36
N PRO A 66 30.11 6.45 -31.27
CA PRO A 66 30.49 7.66 -31.98
C PRO A 66 30.68 8.83 -31.01
N GLN A 67 31.41 9.87 -31.45
CA GLN A 67 31.62 11.05 -30.63
C GLN A 67 30.29 11.81 -30.43
N GLU A 68 29.95 12.09 -29.17
CA GLU A 68 28.80 12.93 -28.80
C GLU A 68 29.08 14.41 -29.12
N SER A 69 28.00 15.18 -29.30
CA SER A 69 28.05 16.64 -29.41
C SER A 69 27.03 17.28 -28.48
N GLU A 70 27.14 18.58 -28.21
CA GLU A 70 26.16 19.32 -27.40
C GLU A 70 24.73 19.21 -27.95
N ASP A 71 24.59 19.01 -29.26
CA ASP A 71 23.31 18.85 -29.96
C ASP A 71 22.87 17.38 -30.12
N THR A 72 23.76 16.40 -29.86
CA THR A 72 23.51 14.98 -30.12
C THR A 72 24.10 14.13 -28.99
N ILE A 73 23.26 13.87 -28.01
CA ILE A 73 23.53 12.98 -26.88
C ILE A 73 23.16 11.56 -27.30
N LEU A 74 24.05 10.59 -27.10
CA LEU A 74 23.77 9.18 -27.39
C LEU A 74 22.98 8.58 -26.22
N SER A 75 21.75 9.04 -26.08
CA SER A 75 20.83 8.61 -25.04
C SER A 75 20.17 7.27 -25.38
N VAL A 76 19.49 6.66 -24.40
CA VAL A 76 18.70 5.43 -24.63
C VAL A 76 17.71 5.64 -25.78
N ASP A 77 16.98 6.78 -25.79
CA ASP A 77 16.02 7.14 -26.84
C ASP A 77 16.69 7.23 -28.22
N PHE A 78 17.79 7.98 -28.33
CA PHE A 78 18.46 8.20 -29.61
C PHE A 78 19.08 6.91 -30.17
N ILE A 79 19.76 6.13 -29.32
CA ILE A 79 20.34 4.86 -29.74
C ILE A 79 19.26 3.88 -30.19
N SER A 80 18.11 3.81 -29.51
CA SER A 80 16.99 2.97 -29.97
C SER A 80 16.53 3.32 -31.39
N ASP A 81 16.52 4.60 -31.78
CA ASP A 81 16.19 5.00 -33.15
C ASP A 81 17.25 4.56 -34.16
N LEU A 82 18.54 4.69 -33.80
CA LEU A 82 19.64 4.21 -34.64
C LEU A 82 19.58 2.70 -34.83
N VAL A 83 19.36 1.95 -33.75
CA VAL A 83 19.24 0.49 -33.76
C VAL A 83 18.10 0.06 -34.68
N ILE A 84 16.91 0.63 -34.52
CA ILE A 84 15.76 0.32 -35.39
C ILE A 84 16.11 0.61 -36.86
N SER A 85 16.74 1.75 -37.14
CA SER A 85 17.10 2.12 -38.51
C SER A 85 18.13 1.16 -39.14
N ILE A 86 19.17 0.79 -38.40
CA ILE A 86 20.24 -0.09 -38.90
C ILE A 86 19.72 -1.51 -39.08
N VAL A 87 19.02 -2.04 -38.08
CA VAL A 87 18.45 -3.40 -38.13
C VAL A 87 17.40 -3.51 -39.24
N TYR A 88 16.54 -2.49 -39.40
CA TYR A 88 15.59 -2.46 -40.53
C TYR A 88 16.31 -2.46 -41.89
N SER A 89 17.36 -1.67 -42.03
CA SER A 89 18.12 -1.61 -43.29
C SER A 89 18.76 -2.95 -43.61
N HIS A 90 19.39 -3.59 -42.62
CA HIS A 90 19.97 -4.93 -42.76
C HIS A 90 18.91 -5.99 -43.11
N TYR A 91 17.78 -6.00 -42.39
CA TYR A 91 16.68 -6.93 -42.64
C TYR A 91 16.15 -6.80 -44.08
N VAL A 92 15.98 -5.56 -44.57
CA VAL A 92 15.50 -5.31 -45.94
C VAL A 92 16.51 -5.75 -46.99
N GLU A 93 17.81 -5.57 -46.74
CA GLU A 93 18.87 -6.00 -47.64
C GLU A 93 18.94 -7.53 -47.75
N GLU A 94 18.88 -8.25 -46.63
CA GLU A 94 18.93 -9.73 -46.60
C GLU A 94 17.65 -10.38 -47.16
N ASN A 95 16.49 -9.74 -46.98
CA ASN A 95 15.18 -10.27 -47.38
C ASN A 95 14.59 -9.57 -48.63
N GLU A 96 15.40 -8.84 -49.41
CA GLU A 96 14.90 -7.98 -50.49
C GLU A 96 14.03 -8.73 -51.50
N GLN A 97 14.43 -9.97 -51.84
CA GLN A 97 13.72 -10.81 -52.80
C GLN A 97 12.37 -11.27 -52.24
N ASP A 98 12.33 -11.77 -51.00
CA ASP A 98 11.11 -12.26 -50.36
C ASP A 98 10.11 -11.13 -50.07
N ILE A 99 10.60 -9.95 -49.68
CA ILE A 99 9.75 -8.77 -49.47
C ILE A 99 9.05 -8.38 -50.76
N LYS A 100 9.76 -8.37 -51.89
CA LYS A 100 9.21 -8.02 -53.20
C LYS A 100 8.27 -9.09 -53.75
N GLU A 101 8.62 -10.37 -53.59
CA GLU A 101 7.84 -11.49 -54.13
C GLU A 101 6.55 -11.74 -53.33
N ASN A 102 6.61 -11.64 -51.99
CA ASN A 102 5.48 -11.91 -51.10
C ASN A 102 4.70 -10.64 -50.68
N ASN A 103 5.16 -9.45 -51.10
CA ASN A 103 4.57 -8.16 -50.76
C ASN A 103 4.34 -8.02 -49.24
N VAL A 104 5.39 -8.32 -48.47
CA VAL A 104 5.38 -8.34 -47.00
C VAL A 104 5.05 -6.94 -46.47
N ASP A 105 4.09 -6.83 -45.55
CA ASP A 105 3.71 -5.55 -44.99
C ASP A 105 4.68 -5.07 -43.89
N ILE A 106 4.68 -3.76 -43.63
CA ILE A 106 5.57 -3.16 -42.64
C ILE A 106 5.30 -3.67 -41.21
N GLN A 107 4.09 -4.14 -40.89
CA GLN A 107 3.76 -4.63 -39.57
C GLN A 107 4.38 -6.01 -39.32
N SER A 108 4.46 -6.84 -40.36
CA SER A 108 5.12 -8.14 -40.36
C SER A 108 6.63 -7.96 -40.15
N ILE A 109 7.25 -7.01 -40.87
CA ILE A 109 8.67 -6.68 -40.68
C ILE A 109 8.94 -6.18 -39.25
N LYS A 110 8.09 -5.27 -38.73
CA LYS A 110 8.21 -4.79 -37.35
C LYS A 110 8.14 -5.92 -36.34
N PHE A 111 7.22 -6.87 -36.55
CA PHE A 111 7.05 -8.02 -35.67
C PHE A 111 8.24 -8.97 -35.75
N ASP A 112 8.76 -9.26 -36.94
CA ASP A 112 9.93 -10.13 -37.10
C ASP A 112 11.16 -9.53 -36.39
N ILE A 113 11.46 -8.26 -36.64
CA ILE A 113 12.55 -7.54 -35.95
C ILE A 113 12.31 -7.55 -34.44
N SER A 114 11.08 -7.28 -33.97
CA SER A 114 10.82 -7.26 -32.52
C SER A 114 11.02 -8.63 -31.88
N THR A 115 10.76 -9.74 -32.58
CA THR A 115 11.02 -11.09 -32.05
C THR A 115 12.51 -11.38 -31.89
N GLN A 116 13.36 -10.87 -32.78
CA GLN A 116 14.82 -10.97 -32.67
C GLN A 116 15.34 -10.13 -31.49
N LEU A 117 14.92 -8.87 -31.40
CA LEU A 117 15.25 -8.00 -30.25
C LEU A 117 14.81 -8.64 -28.93
N PHE A 118 13.59 -9.17 -28.88
CA PHE A 118 13.04 -9.84 -27.71
C PHE A 118 13.82 -11.10 -27.33
N THR A 119 14.35 -11.83 -28.31
CA THR A 119 15.18 -13.02 -28.06
C THR A 119 16.46 -12.62 -27.34
N ILE A 120 17.12 -11.55 -27.77
CA ILE A 120 18.32 -11.01 -27.09
C ILE A 120 17.97 -10.54 -25.67
N VAL A 121 16.85 -9.83 -25.49
CA VAL A 121 16.35 -9.43 -24.15
C VAL A 121 16.25 -10.65 -23.23
N ARG A 122 15.62 -11.74 -23.67
CA ARG A 122 15.48 -12.94 -22.84
C ARG A 122 16.83 -13.57 -22.47
N ARG A 123 17.76 -13.66 -23.41
CA ARG A 123 19.12 -14.19 -23.15
C ARG A 123 19.87 -13.32 -22.15
N ILE A 124 19.76 -11.99 -22.24
CA ILE A 124 20.38 -11.08 -21.27
C ILE A 124 19.82 -11.32 -19.87
N HIS A 125 18.49 -11.36 -19.70
CA HIS A 125 17.88 -11.47 -18.37
C HIS A 125 18.13 -12.82 -17.69
N GLN A 126 18.41 -13.88 -18.46
CA GLN A 126 18.94 -15.15 -17.92
C GLN A 126 20.27 -14.95 -17.20
N TYR A 127 21.19 -14.22 -17.83
CA TYR A 127 22.50 -13.98 -17.24
C TYR A 127 22.49 -12.93 -16.13
N LEU A 128 21.49 -12.05 -16.11
CA LEU A 128 21.23 -11.12 -15.01
C LEU A 128 20.50 -11.77 -13.82
N ASN A 129 20.10 -13.06 -13.93
CA ASN A 129 19.24 -13.74 -12.96
C ASN A 129 17.92 -13.00 -12.69
N ALA A 130 17.32 -12.43 -13.74
CA ALA A 130 16.14 -11.56 -13.68
C ALA A 130 14.93 -12.09 -14.49
N GLU A 131 14.84 -13.42 -14.70
CA GLU A 131 13.78 -14.02 -15.54
C GLU A 131 12.61 -14.67 -14.77
N ASP A 132 12.80 -15.00 -13.48
CA ASP A 132 11.81 -15.69 -12.66
C ASP A 132 11.47 -14.89 -11.40
N GLU A 133 10.27 -14.31 -11.40
CA GLU A 133 9.77 -13.46 -10.30
C GLU A 133 9.58 -14.24 -8.99
N LEU A 134 9.21 -15.52 -9.04
CA LEU A 134 8.99 -16.32 -7.84
C LEU A 134 10.32 -16.78 -7.24
N GLU A 135 11.30 -17.19 -8.07
CA GLU A 135 12.62 -17.53 -7.55
C GLU A 135 13.25 -16.34 -6.82
N LEU A 136 13.10 -15.13 -7.37
CA LEU A 136 13.56 -13.88 -6.76
C LEU A 136 12.81 -13.54 -5.46
N ARG A 137 11.47 -13.63 -5.47
CA ARG A 137 10.63 -13.26 -4.31
C ARG A 137 10.92 -14.10 -3.07
N PHE A 138 11.25 -15.38 -3.25
CA PHE A 138 11.47 -16.33 -2.16
C PHE A 138 12.95 -16.59 -1.87
N VAL A 139 13.89 -15.77 -2.36
CA VAL A 139 15.29 -15.81 -1.94
C VAL A 139 15.37 -15.56 -0.43
N ASN A 140 16.07 -16.46 0.31
CA ASN A 140 16.33 -16.20 1.72
C ASN A 140 17.43 -15.14 1.84
N ASN A 141 17.04 -13.93 2.20
CA ASN A 141 17.94 -12.79 2.26
C ASN A 141 18.36 -12.42 3.69
N ASP A 142 18.20 -13.33 4.67
CA ASP A 142 18.56 -13.10 6.08
C ASP A 142 20.08 -12.86 6.32
N GLU A 143 20.44 -12.49 7.55
CA GLU A 143 21.83 -12.14 7.93
C GLU A 143 22.83 -13.30 7.68
N GLU A 144 22.41 -14.54 7.86
CA GLU A 144 23.28 -15.71 7.75
C GLU A 144 23.46 -16.17 6.29
N HIS A 145 22.43 -16.02 5.46
CA HIS A 145 22.36 -16.65 4.14
C HIS A 145 22.50 -15.66 2.97
N TYR A 146 22.38 -14.33 3.17
CA TYR A 146 22.38 -13.39 2.04
C TYR A 146 23.63 -13.52 1.15
N LYS A 147 24.82 -13.68 1.75
CA LYS A 147 26.09 -13.81 1.02
C LYS A 147 26.13 -15.06 0.13
N GLU A 148 25.59 -16.17 0.63
CA GLU A 148 25.53 -17.42 -0.12
C GLU A 148 24.51 -17.35 -1.26
N ASN A 149 23.46 -16.54 -1.09
CA ASN A 149 22.36 -16.41 -2.02
C ASN A 149 22.53 -15.29 -3.06
N LEU A 150 23.55 -14.43 -2.96
CA LEU A 150 23.84 -13.39 -3.97
C LEU A 150 23.84 -13.91 -5.42
N PRO A 151 24.44 -15.09 -5.75
CA PRO A 151 24.46 -15.59 -7.13
C PRO A 151 23.09 -15.97 -7.69
N HIS A 152 22.03 -15.98 -6.88
CA HIS A 152 20.68 -16.31 -7.34
C HIS A 152 19.91 -15.11 -7.91
N TRP A 153 20.36 -13.89 -7.67
CA TRP A 153 19.64 -12.67 -8.08
C TRP A 153 20.56 -11.53 -8.55
N THR A 154 21.88 -11.66 -8.36
CA THR A 154 22.88 -10.76 -8.97
C THR A 154 23.39 -11.32 -10.31
N PRO A 155 23.94 -10.50 -11.22
CA PRO A 155 24.43 -10.98 -12.50
C PRO A 155 25.48 -12.07 -12.35
N ASN A 156 25.39 -13.08 -13.21
CA ASN A 156 26.34 -14.19 -13.25
C ASN A 156 27.79 -13.70 -13.27
N LEU A 157 28.67 -14.44 -12.58
CA LEU A 157 30.08 -14.10 -12.40
C LEU A 157 30.81 -13.84 -13.74
N SER A 158 30.41 -14.52 -14.80
CA SER A 158 30.93 -14.33 -16.16
C SER A 158 30.71 -12.91 -16.72
N ILE A 159 29.68 -12.21 -16.24
CA ILE A 159 29.38 -10.81 -16.58
C ILE A 159 29.91 -9.87 -15.50
N SER A 160 29.62 -10.15 -14.22
CA SER A 160 29.88 -9.24 -13.10
C SER A 160 31.34 -9.15 -12.67
N ASN A 161 32.21 -10.06 -13.12
CA ASN A 161 33.66 -9.97 -12.88
C ASN A 161 34.30 -8.69 -13.47
N ASP A 162 33.68 -8.09 -14.47
CA ASP A 162 34.10 -6.83 -15.08
C ASP A 162 32.91 -5.87 -15.07
N GLU A 163 32.97 -4.85 -14.22
CA GLU A 163 31.91 -3.84 -14.06
C GLU A 163 31.50 -3.22 -15.41
N ALA A 164 32.46 -3.00 -16.31
CA ALA A 164 32.17 -2.45 -17.63
C ALA A 164 31.32 -3.40 -18.49
N ASN A 165 31.52 -4.71 -18.36
CA ASN A 165 30.68 -5.69 -19.07
C ASN A 165 29.25 -5.70 -18.52
N ALA A 166 29.09 -5.65 -17.19
CA ALA A 166 27.77 -5.57 -16.57
C ALA A 166 27.03 -4.30 -16.99
N LYS A 167 27.67 -3.13 -16.86
CA LYS A 167 27.09 -1.84 -17.28
C LYS A 167 26.69 -1.85 -18.76
N LEU A 168 27.54 -2.41 -19.63
CA LEU A 168 27.23 -2.55 -21.05
C LEU A 168 26.00 -3.44 -21.29
N VAL A 169 25.90 -4.58 -20.61
CA VAL A 169 24.76 -5.50 -20.74
C VAL A 169 23.46 -4.85 -20.26
N TYR A 170 23.48 -4.14 -19.13
CA TYR A 170 22.33 -3.37 -18.66
C TYR A 170 21.93 -2.25 -19.63
N SER A 171 22.92 -1.55 -20.21
CA SER A 171 22.69 -0.50 -21.23
C SER A 171 22.03 -1.06 -22.49
N ILE A 172 22.52 -2.20 -22.98
CA ILE A 172 21.95 -2.92 -24.13
C ILE A 172 20.49 -3.32 -23.82
N ALA A 173 20.20 -3.83 -22.62
CA ALA A 173 18.84 -4.20 -22.22
C ALA A 173 17.89 -2.99 -22.24
N CYS A 174 18.30 -1.84 -21.71
CA CYS A 174 17.52 -0.60 -21.75
C CYS A 174 17.19 -0.19 -23.19
N VAL A 175 18.19 -0.17 -24.08
CA VAL A 175 18.02 0.17 -25.50
C VAL A 175 17.12 -0.82 -26.23
N LEU A 176 17.26 -2.12 -25.98
CA LEU A 176 16.44 -3.17 -26.58
C LEU A 176 14.96 -3.01 -26.21
N LEU A 177 14.66 -2.80 -24.92
CA LEU A 177 13.30 -2.65 -24.43
C LEU A 177 12.62 -1.41 -25.05
N LEU A 178 13.31 -0.28 -25.08
CA LEU A 178 12.79 0.94 -25.70
C LEU A 178 12.66 0.79 -27.23
N SER A 179 13.56 0.07 -27.88
CA SER A 179 13.47 -0.23 -29.33
C SER A 179 12.22 -1.08 -29.64
N ILE A 180 11.96 -2.12 -28.83
CA ILE A 180 10.75 -2.95 -28.98
C ILE A 180 9.50 -2.07 -28.83
N TYR A 181 9.44 -1.21 -27.81
CA TYR A 181 8.34 -0.26 -27.64
C TYR A 181 8.13 0.61 -28.89
N LYS A 182 9.20 1.25 -29.40
CA LYS A 182 9.15 2.16 -30.55
C LYS A 182 8.65 1.49 -31.83
N LEU A 183 8.91 0.20 -32.04
CA LEU A 183 8.37 -0.54 -33.19
C LEU A 183 6.83 -0.58 -33.21
N PHE A 184 6.17 -0.52 -32.04
CA PHE A 184 4.71 -0.58 -31.92
C PHE A 184 4.06 0.79 -31.64
N VAL A 185 4.82 1.87 -31.62
CA VAL A 185 4.26 3.23 -31.53
C VAL A 185 3.50 3.56 -32.82
N PRO A 186 2.22 4.02 -32.72
CA PRO A 186 1.43 4.36 -33.90
C PRO A 186 1.95 5.64 -34.58
N LYS A 187 1.77 5.74 -35.90
CA LYS A 187 2.16 6.95 -36.67
C LYS A 187 1.33 8.18 -36.30
N THR A 188 0.09 7.96 -35.85
CA THR A 188 -0.89 8.98 -35.51
C THR A 188 -1.74 8.47 -34.35
N GLY A 189 -2.00 9.31 -33.35
CA GLY A 189 -2.74 8.95 -32.15
C GLY A 189 -1.84 8.58 -30.98
N GLU A 190 -2.46 8.34 -29.83
CA GLU A 190 -1.78 7.97 -28.59
C GLU A 190 -1.31 6.50 -28.64
N TYR A 191 -0.25 6.20 -27.89
CA TYR A 191 0.19 4.82 -27.69
C TYR A 191 -0.85 4.05 -26.86
N ASN A 192 -1.13 2.82 -27.27
CA ASN A 192 -2.07 1.93 -26.59
C ASN A 192 -1.29 0.75 -26.04
N VAL A 193 -1.07 0.74 -24.72
CA VAL A 193 -0.26 -0.27 -24.04
C VAL A 193 -0.82 -1.68 -24.24
N ALA A 194 -2.16 -1.84 -24.29
CA ALA A 194 -2.81 -3.13 -24.52
C ALA A 194 -2.51 -3.73 -25.91
N MET A 195 -2.08 -2.92 -26.87
CA MET A 195 -1.71 -3.38 -28.21
C MET A 195 -0.24 -3.80 -28.32
N ASN A 196 0.56 -3.64 -27.26
CA ASN A 196 1.92 -4.14 -27.24
C ASN A 196 1.94 -5.66 -27.00
N PRO A 197 2.45 -6.47 -27.95
CA PRO A 197 2.45 -7.93 -27.82
C PRO A 197 3.34 -8.44 -26.67
N TYR A 198 4.23 -7.60 -26.13
CA TYR A 198 5.15 -7.92 -25.05
C TYR A 198 4.70 -7.40 -23.68
N LEU A 199 3.52 -6.76 -23.58
CA LEU A 199 3.04 -6.14 -22.33
C LEU A 199 3.11 -7.09 -21.12
N HIS A 200 2.60 -8.31 -21.27
CA HIS A 200 2.63 -9.31 -20.20
C HIS A 200 4.07 -9.61 -19.74
N TYR A 201 5.01 -9.75 -20.68
CA TYR A 201 6.42 -9.97 -20.33
C TYR A 201 7.05 -8.74 -19.68
N PHE A 202 6.74 -7.52 -20.17
CA PHE A 202 7.26 -6.28 -19.58
C PHE A 202 6.81 -6.11 -18.12
N LEU A 203 5.56 -6.45 -17.80
CA LEU A 203 5.07 -6.43 -16.42
C LEU A 203 5.80 -7.44 -15.52
N LYS A 204 6.01 -8.68 -16.00
CA LYS A 204 6.78 -9.68 -15.27
C LYS A 204 8.23 -9.24 -15.05
N LEU A 205 8.85 -8.71 -16.09
CA LEU A 205 10.23 -8.27 -16.02
C LEU A 205 10.39 -7.06 -15.08
N TRP A 206 9.42 -6.15 -15.08
CA TRP A 206 9.38 -5.05 -14.11
C TRP A 206 9.32 -5.60 -12.69
N LYS A 207 8.45 -6.59 -12.40
CA LYS A 207 8.38 -7.25 -11.09
C LYS A 207 9.69 -7.94 -10.70
N CYS A 208 10.37 -8.61 -11.64
CA CYS A 208 11.68 -9.22 -11.37
C CYS A 208 12.69 -8.16 -10.89
N HIS A 209 12.80 -7.03 -11.60
CA HIS A 209 13.72 -5.96 -11.20
C HIS A 209 13.29 -5.26 -9.92
N THR A 210 11.99 -5.12 -9.64
CA THR A 210 11.50 -4.65 -8.34
C THR A 210 11.93 -5.59 -7.20
N ASN A 211 11.77 -6.91 -7.35
CA ASN A 211 12.24 -7.88 -6.35
C ASN A 211 13.77 -7.85 -6.16
N ILE A 212 14.56 -7.68 -7.24
CA ILE A 212 16.01 -7.52 -7.14
C ILE A 212 16.36 -6.26 -6.32
N ILE A 213 15.65 -5.15 -6.55
CA ILE A 213 15.84 -3.92 -5.80
C ILE A 213 15.51 -4.12 -4.33
N LEU A 214 14.38 -4.74 -4.01
CA LEU A 214 13.98 -5.05 -2.63
C LEU A 214 15.05 -5.89 -1.91
N LEU A 215 15.60 -6.91 -2.56
CA LEU A 215 16.68 -7.74 -2.00
C LEU A 215 17.95 -6.93 -1.71
N GLY A 216 18.31 -6.01 -2.61
CA GLY A 216 19.48 -5.14 -2.42
C GLY A 216 19.27 -4.10 -1.32
N LEU A 217 18.11 -3.44 -1.28
CA LEU A 217 17.75 -2.46 -0.24
C LEU A 217 17.66 -3.10 1.15
N GLU A 218 17.18 -4.34 1.25
CA GLU A 218 17.14 -5.07 2.53
C GLU A 218 18.56 -5.34 3.07
N ILE A 219 19.51 -5.69 2.20
CA ILE A 219 20.92 -5.87 2.60
C ILE A 219 21.51 -4.54 3.06
N ASP A 220 21.29 -3.47 2.29
CA ASP A 220 21.82 -2.13 2.58
C ASP A 220 21.33 -1.60 3.94
N ARG A 221 20.01 -1.58 4.16
CA ARG A 221 19.40 -1.17 5.43
C ARG A 221 19.90 -2.00 6.62
N ARG A 222 20.16 -3.29 6.41
CA ARG A 222 20.71 -4.16 7.46
C ARG A 222 22.15 -3.78 7.79
N ILE A 223 22.99 -3.54 6.78
CA ILE A 223 24.37 -3.12 6.98
C ILE A 223 24.41 -1.77 7.69
N GLU A 224 23.57 -0.81 7.27
CA GLU A 224 23.42 0.49 7.94
C GLU A 224 23.02 0.34 9.42
N PHE A 225 22.03 -0.50 9.70
CA PHE A 225 21.62 -0.80 11.07
C PHE A 225 22.75 -1.41 11.91
N GLN A 226 23.49 -2.38 11.36
CA GLN A 226 24.63 -3.00 12.03
C GLN A 226 25.79 -2.03 12.25
N ASN A 227 26.04 -1.14 11.29
CA ASN A 227 27.03 -0.07 11.39
C ASN A 227 26.70 0.88 12.55
N HIS A 228 25.44 1.29 12.65
CA HIS A 228 24.97 2.12 13.76
C HIS A 228 25.13 1.42 15.12
N GLU A 229 24.79 0.13 15.22
CA GLU A 229 24.93 -0.63 16.48
C GLU A 229 26.39 -0.91 16.89
N ARG A 230 27.25 -1.24 15.91
CA ARG A 230 28.63 -1.68 16.16
C ARG A 230 29.65 -0.53 16.08
N GLY A 231 29.24 0.64 15.62
CA GLY A 231 30.15 1.76 15.31
C GLY A 231 31.11 1.39 14.18
N THR A 232 30.64 0.65 13.18
CA THR A 232 31.40 0.27 11.98
C THR A 232 30.94 1.07 10.77
N GLU A 233 31.75 1.06 9.71
CA GLU A 233 31.46 1.74 8.43
C GLU A 233 31.58 0.70 7.31
N GLU A 234 30.91 -0.46 7.45
CA GLU A 234 30.87 -1.47 6.39
C GLU A 234 30.01 -0.96 5.23
N GLU A 235 30.50 -1.04 4.01
CA GLU A 235 29.73 -0.64 2.83
C GLU A 235 28.90 -1.79 2.27
N THR A 236 27.82 -1.45 1.58
CA THR A 236 27.04 -2.38 0.78
C THR A 236 27.92 -3.07 -0.26
N PRO A 237 27.84 -4.41 -0.46
CA PRO A 237 28.73 -5.11 -1.36
C PRO A 237 28.68 -4.57 -2.80
N GLU A 238 29.85 -4.42 -3.44
CA GLU A 238 29.95 -3.87 -4.81
C GLU A 238 29.07 -4.59 -5.85
N ILE A 239 28.93 -5.90 -5.72
CA ILE A 239 28.04 -6.68 -6.60
C ILE A 239 26.56 -6.29 -6.42
N VAL A 240 26.15 -5.96 -5.19
CA VAL A 240 24.79 -5.49 -4.88
C VAL A 240 24.61 -4.10 -5.44
N LYS A 241 25.55 -3.17 -5.20
CA LYS A 241 25.55 -1.82 -5.77
C LYS A 241 25.42 -1.85 -7.30
N LEU A 242 26.27 -2.61 -7.99
CA LEU A 242 26.22 -2.78 -9.45
C LEU A 242 24.87 -3.33 -9.94
N THR A 243 24.31 -4.30 -9.21
CA THR A 243 23.01 -4.90 -9.53
C THR A 243 21.86 -3.90 -9.36
N LEU A 244 21.90 -3.07 -8.31
CA LEU A 244 20.92 -2.01 -8.05
C LEU A 244 20.97 -0.94 -9.14
N LYS A 245 22.16 -0.44 -9.52
CA LYS A 245 22.34 0.54 -10.61
C LYS A 245 21.72 0.04 -11.92
N GLY A 246 22.04 -1.19 -12.30
CA GLY A 246 21.54 -1.81 -13.52
C GLY A 246 20.02 -2.08 -13.50
N SER A 247 19.53 -2.68 -12.41
CA SER A 247 18.12 -3.05 -12.28
C SER A 247 17.19 -1.84 -12.17
N SER A 248 17.59 -0.79 -11.44
CA SER A 248 16.91 0.51 -11.43
C SER A 248 16.71 1.05 -12.84
N SER A 249 17.73 0.96 -13.68
CA SER A 249 17.70 1.54 -15.03
C SER A 249 16.81 0.76 -15.99
N ILE A 250 16.82 -0.59 -15.93
CA ILE A 250 15.88 -1.41 -16.70
C ILE A 250 14.43 -1.17 -16.22
N ARG A 251 14.24 -1.15 -14.89
CA ARG A 251 12.95 -0.87 -14.27
C ARG A 251 12.39 0.48 -14.70
N TYR A 252 13.23 1.52 -14.73
CA TYR A 252 12.88 2.85 -15.22
C TYR A 252 12.35 2.80 -16.65
N VAL A 253 13.06 2.14 -17.58
CA VAL A 253 12.61 2.04 -18.99
C VAL A 253 11.28 1.30 -19.10
N LEU A 254 11.10 0.20 -18.36
CA LEU A 254 9.85 -0.56 -18.35
C LEU A 254 8.69 0.25 -17.80
N ALA A 255 8.89 0.92 -16.66
CA ALA A 255 7.89 1.77 -16.04
C ALA A 255 7.51 2.92 -16.97
N TRP A 256 8.49 3.56 -17.60
CA TRP A 256 8.24 4.59 -18.59
C TRP A 256 7.36 4.09 -19.75
N ILE A 257 7.65 2.91 -20.30
CA ILE A 257 6.87 2.28 -21.39
C ILE A 257 5.43 1.98 -20.93
N ILE A 258 5.29 1.37 -19.75
CA ILE A 258 3.99 0.93 -19.22
C ILE A 258 3.11 2.13 -18.86
N ASN A 259 3.73 3.20 -18.31
CA ASN A 259 3.06 4.44 -17.91
C ASN A 259 2.63 5.33 -19.09
N GLN A 260 2.92 4.98 -20.35
CA GLN A 260 2.42 5.70 -21.54
C GLN A 260 0.89 5.53 -21.77
N ASN A 261 0.14 5.00 -20.80
CA ASN A 261 -1.31 4.82 -20.87
C ASN A 261 -2.04 6.02 -20.24
N PRO A 262 -3.14 6.56 -20.81
CA PRO A 262 -3.81 7.74 -20.25
C PRO A 262 -4.43 7.60 -18.86
N SER A 263 -4.42 6.42 -18.24
CA SER A 263 -4.75 6.26 -16.82
C SER A 263 -3.64 6.75 -15.87
N SER A 264 -2.41 6.98 -16.33
CA SER A 264 -1.32 7.52 -15.50
C SER A 264 -1.38 9.04 -15.31
N THR A 265 -2.17 9.76 -16.12
CA THR A 265 -2.33 11.21 -16.02
C THR A 265 -3.35 11.56 -14.93
N PHE A 266 -3.06 11.21 -13.69
CA PHE A 266 -3.60 11.94 -12.56
C PHE A 266 -2.68 13.17 -12.36
N GLU A 267 -3.22 14.36 -12.63
CA GLU A 267 -2.71 15.68 -12.20
C GLU A 267 -1.86 16.58 -13.11
N THR A 268 -1.55 16.26 -14.37
CA THR A 268 -1.05 17.30 -15.30
C THR A 268 -1.63 17.18 -16.70
N ASP A 269 -2.33 18.23 -17.16
CA ASP A 269 -2.95 18.37 -18.50
C ASP A 269 -1.94 18.44 -19.68
N SER A 270 -0.75 17.91 -19.48
CA SER A 270 0.28 17.77 -20.49
C SER A 270 1.20 16.65 -20.06
N ILE A 271 1.50 15.70 -20.96
CA ILE A 271 2.75 14.91 -20.89
C ILE A 271 3.84 15.92 -20.51
N SER A 272 4.34 15.86 -19.29
CA SER A 272 5.22 16.92 -18.84
C SER A 272 6.44 16.89 -19.74
N PRO A 273 7.00 18.04 -20.16
CA PRO A 273 8.26 18.07 -20.88
C PRO A 273 9.39 17.31 -20.18
N PHE A 274 9.23 17.04 -18.87
CA PHE A 274 10.11 16.27 -18.01
C PHE A 274 10.03 14.75 -18.20
N ASP A 275 8.95 14.20 -18.78
CA ASP A 275 8.75 12.74 -18.86
C ASP A 275 9.73 12.00 -19.78
N LYS A 276 10.41 12.71 -20.69
CA LYS A 276 11.46 12.13 -21.54
C LYS A 276 12.85 12.66 -21.22
N GLU A 277 13.00 13.56 -20.24
CA GLU A 277 14.28 14.24 -20.05
C GLU A 277 15.42 13.26 -19.80
N ASP A 278 15.24 12.26 -18.94
CA ASP A 278 16.33 11.31 -18.66
C ASP A 278 16.62 10.39 -19.85
N LEU A 279 15.59 9.87 -20.53
CA LEU A 279 15.78 8.99 -21.69
C LEU A 279 16.38 9.70 -22.91
N GLN A 280 16.26 11.03 -22.99
CA GLN A 280 16.73 11.85 -24.12
C GLN A 280 17.99 12.65 -23.84
N LYS A 281 18.22 13.06 -22.59
CA LYS A 281 19.28 13.99 -22.21
C LYS A 281 20.41 13.35 -21.41
N VAL A 282 20.26 12.10 -20.98
CA VAL A 282 21.34 11.35 -20.30
C VAL A 282 21.96 10.37 -21.29
N THR A 283 23.29 10.33 -21.34
CA THR A 283 24.03 9.37 -22.18
C THR A 283 23.66 7.94 -21.76
N VAL A 284 23.61 7.00 -22.71
CA VAL A 284 23.20 5.61 -22.43
C VAL A 284 24.03 4.97 -21.31
N PHE A 285 25.31 5.30 -21.24
CA PHE A 285 26.22 4.77 -20.23
C PHE A 285 25.95 5.37 -18.84
N ASN A 286 25.76 6.70 -18.77
CA ASN A 286 25.45 7.37 -17.50
C ASN A 286 24.04 7.08 -17.02
N PHE A 287 23.12 6.69 -17.91
CA PHE A 287 21.75 6.33 -17.54
C PHE A 287 21.70 5.16 -16.53
N ILE A 288 22.74 4.31 -16.51
CA ILE A 288 22.90 3.24 -15.53
C ILE A 288 23.14 3.78 -14.11
N GLU A 289 23.72 4.97 -13.98
CA GLU A 289 23.97 5.60 -12.68
C GLU A 289 22.66 6.20 -12.12
N PRO A 290 22.25 5.85 -10.89
CA PRO A 290 21.03 6.39 -10.26
C PRO A 290 21.02 7.92 -10.18
N LEU A 291 22.15 8.52 -9.79
CA LEU A 291 22.29 9.98 -9.61
C LEU A 291 22.24 10.77 -10.92
N ALA A 292 22.43 10.11 -12.07
CA ALA A 292 22.33 10.77 -13.37
C ALA A 292 20.87 11.04 -13.80
N LYS A 293 19.90 10.32 -13.20
CA LYS A 293 18.47 10.40 -13.53
C LYS A 293 17.80 11.46 -12.66
N LYS A 294 17.18 12.46 -13.30
CA LYS A 294 16.54 13.60 -12.63
C LYS A 294 15.10 13.33 -12.21
N LYS A 295 14.38 12.48 -12.94
CA LYS A 295 12.98 12.17 -12.61
C LYS A 295 12.94 11.43 -11.28
N THR A 296 12.14 11.95 -10.36
CA THR A 296 11.83 11.28 -9.09
C THR A 296 10.95 10.06 -9.35
N ASN A 297 11.26 8.93 -8.71
CA ASN A 297 10.49 7.68 -8.81
C ASN A 297 10.26 7.18 -10.25
N GLY A 298 11.23 7.37 -11.14
CA GLY A 298 11.03 7.08 -12.56
C GLY A 298 10.77 5.60 -12.89
N GLY A 299 11.08 4.67 -12.00
CA GLY A 299 10.79 3.24 -12.10
C GLY A 299 9.46 2.79 -11.48
N ALA A 300 8.68 3.69 -10.86
CA ALA A 300 7.38 3.36 -10.28
C ALA A 300 6.27 3.22 -11.34
N LEU A 301 5.30 2.34 -11.09
CA LEU A 301 4.07 2.25 -11.91
C LEU A 301 3.00 3.18 -11.37
N SER A 302 2.41 4.00 -12.24
CA SER A 302 1.34 4.95 -11.92
C SER A 302 0.04 4.69 -12.69
N ILE A 303 -0.01 3.63 -13.50
CA ILE A 303 -1.21 3.28 -14.27
C ILE A 303 -2.21 2.44 -13.48
N ASP A 304 -3.49 2.66 -13.76
CA ASP A 304 -4.53 1.73 -13.35
C ASP A 304 -4.43 0.40 -14.14
N MET A 305 -4.12 -0.68 -13.42
CA MET A 305 -3.96 -2.03 -13.97
C MET A 305 -5.27 -2.78 -14.18
N ARG A 306 -6.41 -2.29 -13.67
CA ARG A 306 -7.70 -2.99 -13.75
C ARG A 306 -8.08 -3.31 -15.19
N LEU A 307 -8.11 -2.30 -16.05
CA LEU A 307 -8.43 -2.50 -17.47
C LEU A 307 -7.28 -3.13 -18.26
N VAL A 308 -6.02 -2.93 -17.84
CA VAL A 308 -4.87 -3.63 -18.44
C VAL A 308 -5.03 -5.14 -18.29
N ILE A 309 -5.42 -5.62 -17.11
CA ILE A 309 -5.68 -7.04 -16.89
C ILE A 309 -6.88 -7.54 -17.67
N ILE A 310 -7.96 -6.75 -17.79
CA ILE A 310 -9.09 -7.11 -18.65
C ILE A 310 -8.66 -7.21 -20.12
N ALA A 311 -7.81 -6.30 -20.61
CA ALA A 311 -7.26 -6.36 -21.95
C ALA A 311 -6.38 -7.60 -22.15
N LEU A 312 -5.49 -7.90 -21.20
CA LEU A 312 -4.69 -9.13 -21.20
C LEU A 312 -5.59 -10.37 -21.13
N LEU A 313 -6.69 -10.33 -20.38
CA LEU A 313 -7.66 -11.42 -20.32
C LEU A 313 -8.35 -11.63 -21.66
N ILE A 314 -8.67 -10.56 -22.41
CA ILE A 314 -9.24 -10.60 -23.76
C ILE A 314 -8.21 -11.12 -24.78
N ILE A 315 -6.97 -10.65 -24.73
CA ILE A 315 -5.91 -10.99 -25.68
C ILE A 315 -5.43 -12.44 -25.45
N ASN A 316 -5.26 -12.81 -24.18
CA ASN A 316 -4.76 -14.13 -23.77
C ASN A 316 -5.88 -15.17 -23.67
N SER A 317 -7.08 -14.80 -24.11
CA SER A 317 -8.31 -15.58 -24.13
C SER A 317 -8.24 -16.72 -25.16
N GLY A 318 -7.33 -17.68 -24.94
CA GLY A 318 -7.08 -18.80 -25.85
C GLY A 318 -5.62 -19.25 -25.94
N THR A 319 -4.67 -18.38 -25.59
CA THR A 319 -3.23 -18.64 -25.59
C THR A 319 -2.72 -18.83 -24.15
N SER A 320 -1.88 -19.85 -23.94
CA SER A 320 -1.13 -20.01 -22.69
C SER A 320 0.18 -19.27 -22.87
N PHE A 321 0.46 -18.21 -22.12
CA PHE A 321 1.77 -17.55 -22.17
C PHE A 321 2.80 -18.21 -21.25
N THR A 322 2.36 -19.01 -20.30
CA THR A 322 3.15 -20.16 -19.83
C THR A 322 2.91 -21.32 -20.77
N ALA A 323 3.85 -21.48 -21.70
CA ALA A 323 4.13 -22.80 -22.22
C ALA A 323 4.24 -23.74 -21.01
N ALA A 324 3.57 -24.89 -21.09
CA ALA A 324 3.88 -26.07 -20.30
C ALA A 324 5.32 -26.60 -20.59
N GLN A 325 6.28 -25.71 -20.83
CA GLN A 325 7.64 -25.97 -21.29
C GLN A 325 8.71 -25.39 -20.36
N TYR A 326 8.37 -24.53 -19.39
CA TYR A 326 9.20 -24.36 -18.19
C TYR A 326 8.62 -25.27 -17.09
N GLN A 327 8.95 -26.55 -17.25
CA GLN A 327 9.41 -27.47 -16.20
C GLN A 327 8.65 -27.32 -14.86
N LEU A 328 7.81 -28.25 -14.39
CA LEU A 328 8.22 -29.61 -13.94
C LEU A 328 9.72 -29.79 -13.65
N SER A 329 10.45 -28.73 -13.30
CA SER A 329 11.74 -28.84 -12.64
C SER A 329 11.38 -29.17 -11.21
N GLU A 330 11.86 -30.32 -10.79
CA GLU A 330 11.63 -31.01 -9.51
C GLU A 330 12.16 -30.23 -8.30
N ARG A 331 12.09 -28.89 -8.29
CA ARG A 331 12.44 -28.07 -7.14
C ARG A 331 11.21 -28.00 -6.22
N PRO A 332 11.21 -28.66 -5.06
CA PRO A 332 10.12 -28.51 -4.10
C PRO A 332 10.00 -27.03 -3.74
N SER A 333 8.76 -26.53 -3.67
CA SER A 333 8.50 -25.20 -3.12
C SER A 333 9.05 -25.13 -1.69
N ARG A 334 9.66 -24.00 -1.35
CA ARG A 334 10.26 -23.74 -0.03
C ARG A 334 9.16 -23.61 1.04
N ASN A 335 8.00 -23.06 0.67
CA ASN A 335 6.85 -22.88 1.54
C ASN A 335 5.50 -23.07 0.78
N GLU A 336 4.39 -23.03 1.52
CA GLU A 336 3.04 -23.20 0.97
C GLU A 336 2.61 -22.03 0.08
N GLU A 337 3.09 -20.82 0.38
CA GLU A 337 2.82 -19.61 -0.39
C GLU A 337 3.42 -19.69 -1.80
N GLU A 338 4.70 -20.05 -1.91
CA GLU A 338 5.39 -20.28 -3.18
C GLU A 338 4.71 -21.41 -3.98
N ALA A 339 4.25 -22.47 -3.31
CA ALA A 339 3.50 -23.54 -3.97
C ALA A 339 2.18 -23.03 -4.57
N SER A 340 1.46 -22.17 -3.84
CA SER A 340 0.22 -21.53 -4.30
C SER A 340 0.47 -20.58 -5.48
N ARG A 341 1.47 -19.70 -5.37
CA ARG A 341 1.90 -18.76 -6.42
C ARG A 341 2.31 -19.50 -7.70
N ARG A 342 3.15 -20.53 -7.59
CA ARG A 342 3.54 -21.38 -8.74
C ARG A 342 2.33 -22.06 -9.39
N LEU A 343 1.38 -22.54 -8.57
CA LEU A 343 0.14 -23.11 -9.08
C LEU A 343 -0.70 -22.07 -9.82
N ASN A 344 -0.76 -20.83 -9.33
CA ASN A 344 -1.45 -19.73 -9.99
C ASN A 344 -0.80 -19.39 -11.33
N GLN A 345 0.53 -19.22 -11.37
CA GLN A 345 1.28 -18.98 -12.62
C GLN A 345 1.17 -20.13 -13.63
N SER A 346 0.93 -21.38 -13.18
CA SER A 346 0.73 -22.51 -14.09
C SER A 346 -0.61 -22.54 -14.83
N ARG A 347 -1.60 -21.73 -14.42
CA ARG A 347 -2.93 -21.70 -15.07
C ARG A 347 -3.17 -20.36 -15.74
N LYS A 348 -3.68 -20.41 -16.96
CA LYS A 348 -3.88 -19.25 -17.87
C LYS A 348 -4.55 -18.02 -17.24
N ILE A 349 -5.56 -18.23 -16.40
CA ILE A 349 -6.37 -17.14 -15.81
C ILE A 349 -5.71 -16.61 -14.54
N THR A 350 -5.31 -17.51 -13.63
CA THR A 350 -4.72 -17.14 -12.35
C THR A 350 -3.33 -16.56 -12.51
N GLU A 351 -2.62 -16.85 -13.60
CA GLU A 351 -1.36 -16.18 -13.97
C GLU A 351 -1.57 -14.66 -14.12
N LEU A 352 -2.70 -14.22 -14.70
CA LEU A 352 -3.02 -12.80 -14.81
C LEU A 352 -3.40 -12.17 -13.46
N GLY A 353 -4.08 -12.93 -12.59
CA GLY A 353 -4.31 -12.50 -11.21
C GLY A 353 -3.00 -12.39 -10.41
N ASP A 354 -2.05 -13.28 -10.68
CA ASP A 354 -0.74 -13.30 -10.03
C ASP A 354 0.13 -12.08 -10.36
N ILE A 355 -0.06 -11.49 -11.54
CA ILE A 355 0.56 -10.22 -11.95
C ILE A 355 0.11 -9.06 -11.04
N LEU A 356 -1.15 -9.06 -10.59
CA LEU A 356 -1.71 -7.98 -9.75
C LEU A 356 -1.20 -8.00 -8.32
N ILE A 357 -0.72 -9.15 -7.86
CA ILE A 357 -0.15 -9.30 -6.52
C ILE A 357 1.26 -8.70 -6.54
N ASP A 358 1.64 -8.00 -5.47
CA ASP A 358 2.95 -7.36 -5.31
C ASP A 358 3.28 -6.33 -6.41
N LEU A 359 2.26 -5.61 -6.90
CA LEU A 359 2.47 -4.37 -7.65
C LEU A 359 2.54 -3.21 -6.66
N GLU A 360 3.76 -2.72 -6.44
CA GLU A 360 4.03 -1.55 -5.60
C GLU A 360 3.84 -0.30 -6.47
N TYR A 361 2.63 0.28 -6.42
CA TYR A 361 2.29 1.52 -7.14
C TYR A 361 2.93 2.72 -6.44
N ASP A 362 3.40 3.68 -7.25
CA ASP A 362 3.99 4.94 -6.77
C ASP A 362 5.05 4.77 -5.66
N ASP A 363 5.84 3.70 -5.73
CA ASP A 363 6.92 3.42 -4.78
C ASP A 363 8.08 4.43 -4.89
N LEU A 364 8.91 4.46 -3.84
CA LEU A 364 10.06 5.37 -3.72
C LEU A 364 11.41 4.66 -3.88
N PHE A 365 11.47 3.45 -4.44
CA PHE A 365 12.70 2.67 -4.41
C PHE A 365 13.85 3.28 -5.21
N ASP A 366 13.56 4.01 -6.29
CA ASP A 366 14.62 4.68 -7.04
C ASP A 366 15.28 5.79 -6.21
N GLU A 367 14.56 6.43 -5.28
CA GLU A 367 15.12 7.43 -4.35
C GLU A 367 15.89 6.75 -3.22
N ASP A 368 15.39 5.63 -2.69
CA ASP A 368 16.15 4.80 -1.74
C ASP A 368 17.48 4.33 -2.35
N ILE A 369 17.50 3.99 -3.65
CA ILE A 369 18.72 3.65 -4.36
C ILE A 369 19.64 4.86 -4.51
N LYS A 370 19.12 6.05 -4.84
CA LYS A 370 19.95 7.27 -4.93
C LYS A 370 20.64 7.56 -3.60
N TYR A 371 19.92 7.43 -2.48
CA TYR A 371 20.44 7.61 -1.13
C TYR A 371 21.70 6.75 -0.87
N ILE A 372 21.71 5.48 -1.30
CA ILE A 372 22.88 4.59 -1.17
C ILE A 372 24.14 5.18 -1.81
N PHE A 373 23.98 5.94 -2.91
CA PHE A 373 25.10 6.50 -3.67
C PHE A 373 25.41 7.97 -3.34
N GLU A 374 24.51 8.70 -2.67
CA GLU A 374 24.75 10.11 -2.29
C GLU A 374 25.85 10.23 -1.22
N TYR A 375 25.91 9.32 -0.25
CA TYR A 375 26.94 9.34 0.81
C TYR A 375 28.36 9.06 0.31
N GLU A 376 28.52 8.41 -0.85
CA GLU A 376 29.86 8.12 -1.41
C GLU A 376 30.56 9.38 -1.95
N TYR A 377 29.80 10.44 -2.27
CA TYR A 377 30.34 11.67 -2.86
C TYR A 377 30.76 12.74 -1.83
N ASP A 378 30.28 12.66 -0.59
CA ASP A 378 30.69 13.58 0.50
C ASP A 378 32.13 13.31 1.01
N GLY A 379 32.77 12.23 0.54
CA GLY A 379 34.16 11.87 0.86
C GLY A 379 35.23 12.53 -0.02
N SER A 380 34.86 13.29 -1.06
CA SER A 380 35.82 13.99 -1.93
C SER A 380 35.66 15.51 -1.83
N ASP A 381 36.65 16.15 -1.19
CA ASP A 381 36.89 17.58 -1.03
C ASP A 381 36.05 18.53 -1.92
N GLY A 382 35.06 19.14 -1.29
CA GLY A 382 34.36 20.32 -1.80
C GLY A 382 33.52 20.92 -0.69
N GLU A 383 34.11 21.80 0.12
CA GLU A 383 33.38 22.68 1.04
C GLU A 383 32.28 23.40 0.24
N ILE A 384 31.02 22.93 0.36
CA ILE A 384 29.88 23.68 -0.12
C ILE A 384 29.72 24.85 0.84
N SER A 385 30.13 26.01 0.36
CA SER A 385 29.95 27.30 0.99
C SER A 385 28.48 27.52 1.32
N ASP A 386 28.21 27.85 2.58
CA ASP A 386 26.96 28.43 3.07
C ASP A 386 26.57 29.65 2.22
N HIS A 387 25.78 29.42 1.18
CA HIS A 387 25.00 30.48 0.54
C HIS A 387 23.69 30.61 1.33
N GLU A 388 23.75 31.47 2.36
CA GLU A 388 22.58 32.12 2.93
C GLU A 388 21.84 32.87 1.81
N GLU A 389 20.78 32.30 1.26
CA GLU A 389 19.75 33.07 0.55
C GLU A 389 18.35 32.76 1.11
N ASP A 390 17.85 33.78 1.81
CA ASP A 390 16.46 34.16 2.02
C ASP A 390 15.46 33.07 2.43
N LYS A 391 15.41 32.87 3.75
CA LYS A 391 14.23 32.43 4.50
C LYS A 391 12.98 33.16 4.01
N PRO A 392 11.97 32.45 3.47
CA PRO A 392 10.61 32.92 3.60
C PRO A 392 10.29 32.89 5.09
N SER A 393 9.87 34.02 5.65
CA SER A 393 9.31 34.07 7.00
C SER A 393 8.01 33.25 7.01
N LEU A 394 8.15 31.95 7.27
CA LEU A 394 7.05 31.10 7.64
C LEU A 394 6.64 31.51 9.05
N HIS A 395 5.38 31.91 9.14
CA HIS A 395 4.66 32.12 10.36
C HIS A 395 4.86 30.90 11.26
N GLU A 396 5.63 31.11 12.33
CA GLU A 396 5.51 30.33 13.55
C GLU A 396 4.07 30.52 14.06
N ASP A 397 3.15 29.68 13.58
CA ASP A 397 1.97 29.34 14.38
C ASP A 397 2.46 28.41 15.50
N ILE A 398 3.23 29.00 16.41
CA ILE A 398 3.27 28.57 17.80
C ILE A 398 1.81 28.68 18.23
N ILE A 399 1.13 27.53 18.31
CA ILE A 399 -0.14 27.42 19.01
C ILE A 399 0.16 27.92 20.42
N SER A 400 -0.23 29.15 20.67
CA SER A 400 -0.26 29.74 22.00
C SER A 400 -1.03 28.81 22.91
N ASP A 401 -0.61 28.72 24.17
CA ASP A 401 -1.31 28.09 25.32
C ASP A 401 -2.77 28.62 25.54
N GLU A 402 -3.36 29.33 24.58
CA GLU A 402 -4.70 29.91 24.62
C GLU A 402 -5.79 29.13 23.84
N ASP A 403 -5.46 28.07 23.08
CA ASP A 403 -6.45 27.21 22.39
C ASP A 403 -6.69 25.83 23.04
N ILE A 404 -6.23 25.64 24.28
CA ILE A 404 -6.82 24.63 25.16
C ILE A 404 -8.19 25.19 25.60
N PRO A 405 -9.32 24.48 25.46
CA PRO A 405 -10.59 24.92 26.04
C PRO A 405 -10.47 24.96 27.58
N GLY A 406 -10.00 26.09 28.10
CA GLY A 406 -9.66 26.30 29.49
C GLY A 406 -10.72 27.09 30.22
N LYS A 407 -11.57 26.42 31.00
CA LYS A 407 -11.90 26.81 32.38
C LYS A 407 -12.90 25.84 33.00
N ILE A 408 -12.61 25.43 34.23
CA ILE A 408 -13.58 24.87 35.16
C ILE A 408 -14.63 25.95 35.43
N VAL A 409 -15.77 25.89 34.76
CA VAL A 409 -16.92 26.77 35.00
C VAL A 409 -17.82 26.11 36.04
N GLU A 410 -18.10 26.84 37.12
CA GLU A 410 -19.02 26.41 38.18
C GLU A 410 -20.46 26.27 37.65
N ASP A 411 -21.13 25.18 38.08
CA ASP A 411 -22.56 24.85 37.98
C ASP A 411 -23.46 25.93 37.35
N GLY A 412 -23.40 26.03 36.02
CA GLY A 412 -24.34 26.75 35.17
C GLY A 412 -25.23 25.79 34.39
N ILE A 413 -26.46 26.22 34.08
CA ILE A 413 -27.29 25.52 33.09
C ILE A 413 -26.74 25.92 31.71
N GLU A 414 -26.02 25.01 31.06
CA GLU A 414 -25.42 25.21 29.74
C GLU A 414 -26.11 24.28 28.73
N PHE A 415 -26.88 24.87 27.82
CA PHE A 415 -27.46 24.18 26.67
C PHE A 415 -26.84 24.77 25.40
N ASP A 416 -26.65 23.95 24.36
CA ASP A 416 -26.27 24.44 23.03
C ASP A 416 -27.39 25.29 22.40
N GLU A 417 -27.13 25.85 21.22
CA GLU A 417 -28.08 26.67 20.46
C GLU A 417 -29.37 25.91 20.09
N TYR A 418 -29.37 24.58 20.24
CA TYR A 418 -30.44 23.65 19.90
C TYR A 418 -31.07 22.97 21.13
N GLY A 419 -30.67 23.36 22.35
CA GLY A 419 -31.22 22.85 23.61
C GLY A 419 -30.63 21.54 24.13
N ARG A 420 -29.52 21.05 23.56
CA ARG A 420 -28.78 19.86 24.02
C ARG A 420 -27.91 20.21 25.21
N ASP A 421 -27.87 19.32 26.20
CA ASP A 421 -27.17 19.54 27.47
C ASP A 421 -25.65 19.44 27.30
N TRP A 422 -24.98 20.60 27.34
CA TRP A 422 -23.54 20.76 27.08
C TRP A 422 -22.69 20.47 28.34
N ARG A 423 -23.27 20.28 29.53
CA ARG A 423 -22.49 20.25 30.78
C ARG A 423 -21.55 19.05 30.91
N ASP A 424 -20.36 19.24 31.47
CA ASP A 424 -19.39 18.15 31.72
C ASP A 424 -19.69 17.42 33.02
N MET A 425 -20.60 16.45 33.00
CA MET A 425 -20.95 15.68 34.22
C MET A 425 -21.44 14.27 33.91
N ALA A 426 -21.31 13.37 34.88
CA ALA A 426 -21.89 12.03 34.78
C ALA A 426 -23.40 12.09 34.53
N ARG A 427 -23.94 11.14 33.75
CA ARG A 427 -25.33 11.15 33.27
C ARG A 427 -26.15 9.95 33.76
N GLY A 428 -27.47 10.13 33.84
CA GLY A 428 -28.42 9.07 34.18
C GLY A 428 -28.07 8.35 35.48
N ASP A 429 -28.08 7.01 35.44
CA ASP A 429 -27.75 6.18 36.60
C ASP A 429 -26.27 6.30 37.04
N ASN A 430 -25.38 6.88 36.22
CA ASN A 430 -23.99 7.06 36.60
C ASN A 430 -23.76 8.14 37.66
N LEU A 431 -24.78 8.95 37.96
CA LEU A 431 -24.77 9.91 39.08
C LEU A 431 -24.76 9.21 40.44
N ILE A 432 -25.20 7.95 40.49
CA ILE A 432 -25.42 7.21 41.73
C ILE A 432 -24.38 6.10 41.85
N TYR A 433 -23.66 6.07 42.97
CA TYR A 433 -22.74 4.98 43.30
C TYR A 433 -23.51 3.70 43.65
N GLN A 434 -22.89 2.54 43.40
CA GLN A 434 -23.42 1.26 43.87
C GLN A 434 -23.42 1.19 45.40
N ASP A 435 -24.36 0.42 45.94
CA ASP A 435 -24.50 0.25 47.39
C ASP A 435 -23.30 -0.49 47.99
N SER A 436 -22.72 -1.42 47.22
CA SER A 436 -21.47 -2.14 47.55
C SER A 436 -20.28 -1.19 47.68
N PHE A 437 -20.07 -0.32 46.69
CA PHE A 437 -18.99 0.67 46.72
C PHE A 437 -19.19 1.72 47.83
N SER A 438 -20.43 2.17 48.04
CA SER A 438 -20.74 3.14 49.11
C SER A 438 -20.45 2.56 50.49
N SER A 439 -20.80 1.28 50.71
CA SER A 439 -20.51 0.57 51.97
C SER A 439 -19.00 0.40 52.21
N MET A 440 -18.27 -0.01 51.16
CA MET A 440 -16.80 -0.15 51.21
C MET A 440 -16.10 1.18 51.53
N PHE A 441 -16.55 2.28 50.92
CA PHE A 441 -16.02 3.61 51.22
C PHE A 441 -16.31 4.03 52.67
N ASP A 442 -17.52 3.79 53.16
CA ASP A 442 -17.89 4.12 54.54
C ASP A 442 -17.10 3.30 55.57
N GLU A 443 -16.70 2.07 55.22
CA GLU A 443 -15.79 1.24 56.02
C GLU A 443 -14.36 1.81 55.99
N PHE A 444 -13.85 2.18 54.82
CA PHE A 444 -12.55 2.84 54.67
C PHE A 444 -12.47 4.13 55.49
N ASP A 445 -13.48 5.00 55.43
CA ASP A 445 -13.49 6.27 56.16
C ASP A 445 -13.53 6.09 57.69
N LYS A 446 -14.00 4.93 58.20
CA LYS A 446 -14.00 4.58 59.64
C LYS A 446 -12.68 4.01 60.16
N LEU A 447 -11.76 3.57 59.29
CA LEU A 447 -10.46 3.05 59.71
C LEU A 447 -9.64 4.13 60.41
N GLU A 448 -9.04 3.81 61.58
CA GLU A 448 -8.12 4.71 62.28
C GLU A 448 -6.80 4.87 61.52
N ASP A 449 -6.34 3.78 60.91
CA ASP A 449 -5.17 3.70 60.05
C ASP A 449 -5.60 3.32 58.62
N LYS A 450 -5.44 4.24 57.68
CA LYS A 450 -5.93 4.07 56.30
C LYS A 450 -5.10 3.07 55.51
N GLU A 451 -3.84 2.85 55.87
CA GLU A 451 -2.92 1.91 55.21
C GLU A 451 -3.33 0.44 55.43
N GLN A 452 -4.27 0.17 56.34
CA GLN A 452 -4.81 -1.18 56.60
C GLN A 452 -5.96 -1.57 55.67
N SER A 453 -6.31 -0.75 54.68
CA SER A 453 -7.36 -1.10 53.73
C SER A 453 -6.86 -2.08 52.67
N ASP A 454 -7.59 -3.18 52.50
CA ASP A 454 -7.37 -4.14 51.41
C ASP A 454 -8.08 -3.74 50.10
N ASP A 455 -8.93 -2.70 50.13
CA ASP A 455 -9.88 -2.39 49.05
C ASP A 455 -9.59 -1.06 48.33
N ILE A 456 -8.86 -0.13 48.97
CA ILE A 456 -8.60 1.25 48.50
C ILE A 456 -7.20 1.70 48.96
N PHE A 457 -6.40 2.26 48.06
CA PHE A 457 -5.09 2.83 48.41
C PHE A 457 -5.24 4.12 49.22
N ALA A 458 -4.41 4.26 50.26
CA ALA A 458 -4.46 5.36 51.21
C ALA A 458 -3.67 6.60 50.73
N SER A 459 -2.63 6.40 49.91
CA SER A 459 -1.69 7.44 49.49
C SER A 459 -1.39 7.41 47.99
N TRP A 460 -0.97 8.55 47.44
CA TRP A 460 -0.48 8.61 46.06
C TRP A 460 0.73 7.71 45.82
N GLU A 461 1.60 7.54 46.83
CA GLU A 461 2.79 6.69 46.70
C GLU A 461 2.44 5.22 46.44
N GLU A 462 1.40 4.69 47.10
CA GLU A 462 0.90 3.33 46.85
C GLU A 462 0.35 3.17 45.43
N LEU A 463 -0.47 4.13 44.98
CA LEU A 463 -1.05 4.10 43.64
C LEU A 463 0.02 4.28 42.55
N TYR A 464 0.97 5.20 42.76
CA TYR A 464 2.09 5.47 41.87
C TYR A 464 2.96 4.22 41.70
N ASN A 465 3.40 3.60 42.80
CA ASN A 465 4.19 2.37 42.76
C ASN A 465 3.42 1.22 42.09
N THR A 466 2.10 1.17 42.28
CA THR A 466 1.25 0.19 41.59
C THR A 466 1.17 0.47 40.09
N PHE A 467 1.08 1.72 39.66
CA PHE A 467 1.12 2.06 38.24
C PHE A 467 2.47 1.74 37.59
N GLU A 468 3.59 2.03 38.26
CA GLU A 468 4.93 1.66 37.77
C GLU A 468 5.07 0.13 37.61
N PHE A 469 4.50 -0.65 38.53
CA PHE A 469 4.43 -2.11 38.41
C PHE A 469 3.58 -2.55 37.22
N LEU A 470 2.39 -1.96 37.04
CA LEU A 470 1.46 -2.30 35.95
C LEU A 470 1.94 -1.83 34.57
N ASN A 471 2.83 -0.84 34.52
CA ASN A 471 3.47 -0.41 33.28
C ASN A 471 4.44 -1.47 32.75
N THR A 472 4.98 -2.35 33.59
CA THR A 472 5.99 -3.34 33.19
C THR A 472 5.50 -4.79 33.33
N ASN A 473 4.38 -5.03 34.02
CA ASN A 473 3.86 -6.36 34.31
C ASN A 473 2.36 -6.45 33.97
N SER A 474 1.97 -7.56 33.33
CA SER A 474 0.56 -7.89 33.08
C SER A 474 -0.02 -8.69 34.24
N ILE A 475 -1.16 -8.24 34.77
CA ILE A 475 -1.98 -8.98 35.75
C ILE A 475 -3.20 -9.64 35.11
N ASP A 476 -3.51 -9.32 33.84
CA ASP A 476 -4.64 -9.89 33.11
C ASP A 476 -4.55 -11.43 33.08
N GLY A 477 -5.64 -12.11 33.48
CA GLY A 477 -5.72 -13.57 33.57
C GLY A 477 -5.33 -14.16 34.93
N ASN A 478 -4.75 -13.38 35.85
CA ASN A 478 -4.50 -13.80 37.22
C ASN A 478 -5.62 -13.32 38.15
N SER A 479 -6.58 -14.20 38.45
CA SER A 479 -7.77 -13.85 39.25
C SER A 479 -7.47 -13.29 40.65
N GLU A 480 -6.33 -13.64 41.26
CA GLU A 480 -5.95 -13.09 42.56
C GLU A 480 -5.38 -11.68 42.43
N ALA A 481 -4.51 -11.44 41.45
CA ALA A 481 -3.94 -10.12 41.18
C ALA A 481 -5.00 -9.13 40.64
N GLU A 482 -5.89 -9.58 39.75
CA GLU A 482 -7.00 -8.76 39.25
C GLU A 482 -7.92 -8.30 40.41
N LYS A 483 -8.15 -9.15 41.42
CA LYS A 483 -8.97 -8.78 42.59
C LYS A 483 -8.23 -7.91 43.60
N ARG A 484 -6.98 -8.23 43.93
CA ARG A 484 -6.22 -7.57 44.99
C ARG A 484 -5.49 -6.31 44.55
N VAL A 485 -5.21 -6.17 43.27
CA VAL A 485 -4.49 -5.02 42.72
C VAL A 485 -5.40 -4.27 41.77
N GLY A 486 -5.94 -4.95 40.75
CA GLY A 486 -6.73 -4.27 39.72
C GLY A 486 -8.03 -3.65 40.24
N GLN A 487 -8.84 -4.39 41.01
CA GLN A 487 -10.08 -3.82 41.58
C GLN A 487 -9.78 -2.69 42.58
N VAL A 488 -8.68 -2.78 43.34
CA VAL A 488 -8.24 -1.73 44.27
C VAL A 488 -7.88 -0.45 43.52
N VAL A 489 -7.20 -0.55 42.38
CA VAL A 489 -6.94 0.59 41.48
C VAL A 489 -8.26 1.24 41.03
N ILE A 490 -9.24 0.46 40.56
CA ILE A 490 -10.56 0.97 40.13
C ILE A 490 -11.28 1.68 41.28
N ASN A 491 -11.34 1.06 42.46
CA ASN A 491 -11.98 1.64 43.64
C ASN A 491 -11.30 2.94 44.08
N THR A 492 -9.97 2.98 44.00
CA THR A 492 -9.17 4.16 44.36
C THR A 492 -9.42 5.32 43.41
N ILE A 493 -9.49 5.08 42.10
CA ILE A 493 -9.84 6.10 41.10
C ILE A 493 -11.26 6.60 41.34
N ALA A 494 -12.23 5.69 41.51
CA ALA A 494 -13.62 6.04 41.80
C ALA A 494 -13.75 6.90 43.08
N LYS A 495 -12.94 6.60 44.10
CA LYS A 495 -12.86 7.40 45.33
C LYS A 495 -12.24 8.78 45.09
N ALA A 496 -11.16 8.87 44.33
CA ALA A 496 -10.53 10.16 44.00
C ALA A 496 -11.52 11.11 43.30
N VAL A 497 -12.34 10.55 42.39
CA VAL A 497 -13.45 11.28 41.75
C VAL A 497 -14.49 11.72 42.78
N ARG A 498 -14.90 10.83 43.70
CA ARG A 498 -15.88 11.13 44.75
C ARG A 498 -15.41 12.24 45.70
N ASP A 499 -14.18 12.15 46.20
CA ASP A 499 -13.61 13.07 47.20
C ASP A 499 -13.51 14.51 46.66
N LYS A 500 -13.21 14.65 45.36
CA LYS A 500 -13.23 15.95 44.69
C LYS A 500 -14.64 16.52 44.54
N LEU A 501 -15.62 15.69 44.14
CA LEU A 501 -17.02 16.11 44.02
C LEU A 501 -17.62 16.54 45.36
N THR A 502 -17.20 15.92 46.47
CA THR A 502 -17.65 16.27 47.82
C THR A 502 -16.88 17.45 48.44
N LYS A 503 -15.95 18.07 47.70
CA LYS A 503 -15.10 19.19 48.13
C LYS A 503 -14.36 18.94 49.45
N LYS A 504 -13.86 17.71 49.67
CA LYS A 504 -12.99 17.40 50.81
C LYS A 504 -11.72 18.26 50.72
N GLU A 505 -11.32 18.91 51.82
CA GLU A 505 -10.08 19.72 51.82
C GLU A 505 -8.86 18.79 51.67
N LEU A 506 -8.07 19.00 50.60
CA LEU A 506 -6.81 18.30 50.30
C LEU A 506 -6.90 16.75 50.28
N PRO A 507 -7.60 16.15 49.29
CA PRO A 507 -7.62 14.70 49.14
C PRO A 507 -6.23 14.15 48.80
N PRO A 508 -5.84 12.98 49.33
CA PRO A 508 -4.49 12.42 49.17
C PRO A 508 -4.20 11.91 47.74
N ILE A 509 -5.25 11.58 47.00
CA ILE A 509 -5.19 11.15 45.61
C ILE A 509 -6.25 11.95 44.87
N THR A 510 -5.90 12.51 43.71
CA THR A 510 -6.81 13.30 42.91
C THR A 510 -6.86 12.85 41.45
N PRO A 511 -7.98 13.05 40.73
CA PRO A 511 -8.07 12.77 39.30
C PRO A 511 -7.00 13.51 38.48
N GLU A 512 -6.65 14.75 38.88
CA GLU A 512 -5.62 15.54 38.20
C GLU A 512 -4.22 14.92 38.35
N MET A 513 -3.90 14.35 39.51
CA MET A 513 -2.64 13.61 39.72
C MET A 513 -2.57 12.36 38.84
N ILE A 514 -3.68 11.61 38.75
CA ILE A 514 -3.79 10.41 37.90
C ILE A 514 -3.62 10.80 36.43
N TYR A 515 -4.33 11.83 35.97
CA TYR A 515 -4.25 12.32 34.60
C TYR A 515 -2.85 12.84 34.24
N SER A 516 -2.21 13.59 35.15
CA SER A 516 -0.84 14.08 34.94
C SER A 516 0.17 12.93 34.80
N TYR A 517 0.00 11.86 35.59
CA TYR A 517 0.82 10.65 35.45
C TYR A 517 0.56 9.93 34.12
N TRP A 518 -0.71 9.71 33.77
CA TRP A 518 -1.10 9.03 32.54
C TRP A 518 -0.68 9.77 31.26
N SER A 519 -0.68 11.10 31.29
CA SER A 519 -0.28 11.94 30.15
C SER A 519 1.23 12.16 30.05
N SER A 520 2.01 11.71 31.04
CA SER A 520 3.47 11.82 30.99
C SER A 520 4.07 10.80 30.01
N SER A 521 5.21 11.14 29.41
CA SER A 521 5.95 10.26 28.51
C SER A 521 6.37 8.97 29.22
N ALA A 522 6.24 7.84 28.53
CA ALA A 522 6.83 6.58 28.95
C ALA A 522 8.35 6.61 28.79
N THR A 523 9.06 5.84 29.62
CA THR A 523 10.51 5.65 29.48
C THR A 523 10.82 4.60 28.42
N GLU A 524 11.99 4.70 27.78
CA GLU A 524 12.45 3.73 26.76
C GLU A 524 12.41 2.28 27.27
N LYS A 525 12.77 2.06 28.54
CA LYS A 525 12.74 0.74 29.17
C LYS A 525 11.32 0.16 29.27
N GLU A 526 10.34 0.98 29.62
CA GLU A 526 8.92 0.57 29.68
C GLU A 526 8.40 0.21 28.28
N PHE A 527 8.82 0.96 27.27
CA PHE A 527 8.49 0.70 25.87
C PHE A 527 9.11 -0.61 25.37
N GLU A 528 10.40 -0.84 25.55
CA GLU A 528 11.10 -2.08 25.16
C GLU A 528 10.46 -3.33 25.80
N ILE A 529 10.14 -3.27 27.09
CA ILE A 529 9.48 -4.38 27.80
C ILE A 529 8.11 -4.67 27.19
N THR A 530 7.36 -3.63 26.81
CA THR A 530 6.03 -3.77 26.20
C THR A 530 6.12 -4.35 24.80
N GLN A 531 7.09 -3.91 24.01
CA GLN A 531 7.33 -4.37 22.63
C GLN A 531 7.75 -5.85 22.58
N ASN A 532 8.63 -6.27 23.49
CA ASN A 532 9.10 -7.67 23.61
C ASN A 532 7.98 -8.67 23.97
N ASN A 533 6.87 -8.20 24.55
CA ASN A 533 5.73 -9.02 24.96
C ASN A 533 4.66 -9.17 23.84
N ASN A 534 5.06 -9.06 22.56
CA ASN A 534 4.21 -9.19 21.36
C ASN A 534 3.14 -8.08 21.18
N LYS A 535 3.35 -6.87 21.70
CA LYS A 535 2.41 -5.75 21.57
C LYS A 535 3.04 -4.62 20.76
N VAL A 536 2.75 -4.59 19.45
CA VAL A 536 3.22 -3.53 18.55
C VAL A 536 2.47 -2.23 18.89
N ILE A 537 3.15 -1.31 19.57
CA ILE A 537 2.78 0.11 19.59
C ILE A 537 3.57 0.76 18.45
N VAL A 538 2.89 1.51 17.59
CA VAL A 538 3.57 2.28 16.54
C VAL A 538 3.68 3.73 17.04
N PRO A 539 4.89 4.21 17.39
CA PRO A 539 5.07 5.57 17.89
C PRO A 539 5.10 6.56 16.73
N ILE A 540 3.95 7.11 16.37
CA ILE A 540 3.90 8.33 15.54
C ILE A 540 3.99 9.54 16.47
N PHE A 541 3.26 9.51 17.58
CA PHE A 541 3.35 10.46 18.67
C PHE A 541 4.16 9.88 19.84
N ASN A 542 4.61 10.77 20.71
CA ASN A 542 5.23 10.39 21.98
C ASN A 542 4.33 9.44 22.78
N ILE A 543 4.87 8.29 23.19
CA ILE A 543 4.12 7.26 23.89
C ILE A 543 3.89 7.69 25.34
N THR A 544 2.62 7.72 25.74
CA THR A 544 2.19 8.04 27.10
C THR A 544 2.26 6.84 28.04
N LYS A 545 2.37 7.07 29.34
CA LYS A 545 2.27 6.01 30.35
C LYS A 545 0.91 5.30 30.32
N PHE A 546 -0.16 5.99 29.90
CA PHE A 546 -1.46 5.35 29.72
C PHE A 546 -1.46 4.33 28.57
N GLU A 547 -0.76 4.59 27.46
CA GLU A 547 -0.64 3.62 26.37
C GLU A 547 0.07 2.35 26.82
N ILE A 548 1.18 2.49 27.56
CA ILE A 548 1.87 1.35 28.15
C ILE A 548 0.92 0.57 29.08
N PHE A 549 0.17 1.27 29.93
CA PHE A 549 -0.83 0.66 30.80
C PHE A 549 -1.95 -0.06 30.03
N LEU A 550 -2.46 0.55 28.96
CA LEU A 550 -3.49 0.00 28.07
C LEU A 550 -3.02 -1.25 27.33
N HIS A 551 -1.77 -1.26 26.88
CA HIS A 551 -1.20 -2.42 26.23
C HIS A 551 -0.97 -3.54 27.24
N ASN A 552 -0.34 -3.26 28.38
CA ASN A 552 0.04 -4.29 29.35
C ASN A 552 -1.14 -4.85 30.16
N ASN A 553 -2.13 -4.04 30.50
CA ASN A 553 -3.28 -4.41 31.32
C ASN A 553 -4.59 -3.85 30.74
N SER A 554 -4.91 -4.30 29.52
CA SER A 554 -5.98 -3.71 28.70
C SER A 554 -7.33 -3.65 29.38
N LYS A 555 -7.74 -4.73 30.06
CA LYS A 555 -9.04 -4.75 30.76
C LYS A 555 -9.09 -3.72 31.87
N LEU A 556 -8.03 -3.66 32.68
CA LEU A 556 -7.94 -2.76 33.81
C LEU A 556 -7.89 -1.29 33.36
N ALA A 557 -7.01 -0.97 32.40
CA ALA A 557 -6.83 0.39 31.90
C ALA A 557 -8.12 0.99 31.33
N ARG A 558 -8.88 0.19 30.57
CA ARG A 558 -10.17 0.62 30.03
C ARG A 558 -11.21 0.86 31.13
N CYS A 559 -11.28 -0.01 32.15
CA CYS A 559 -12.17 0.20 33.30
C CYS A 559 -11.74 1.40 34.17
N ALA A 560 -10.43 1.67 34.25
CA ALA A 560 -9.89 2.81 34.97
C ALA A 560 -10.28 4.13 34.27
N MET A 561 -10.22 4.16 32.93
CA MET A 561 -10.70 5.29 32.14
C MET A 561 -12.21 5.49 32.27
N ASP A 562 -13.00 4.41 32.32
CA ASP A 562 -14.45 4.48 32.57
C ASP A 562 -14.78 5.20 33.89
N GLU A 563 -13.98 5.01 34.94
CA GLU A 563 -14.11 5.74 36.22
C GLU A 563 -13.67 7.20 36.13
N MET A 564 -12.58 7.49 35.41
CA MET A 564 -12.11 8.87 35.19
C MET A 564 -13.14 9.72 34.45
N LEU A 565 -13.83 9.13 33.47
CA LEU A 565 -14.96 9.78 32.79
C LEU A 565 -16.09 10.16 33.76
N MET A 566 -16.16 9.65 34.99
CA MET A 566 -17.17 10.07 35.95
C MET A 566 -16.85 11.38 36.68
N TYR A 567 -15.70 12.00 36.41
CA TYR A 567 -15.31 13.26 37.01
C TYR A 567 -15.94 14.46 36.32
N ASN A 568 -16.74 15.23 37.07
CA ASN A 568 -17.42 16.42 36.53
C ASN A 568 -16.41 17.54 36.24
N GLY A 569 -16.59 18.22 35.11
CA GLY A 569 -15.77 19.34 34.65
C GLY A 569 -14.52 18.94 33.85
N SER A 570 -14.30 17.66 33.58
CA SER A 570 -13.12 17.20 32.82
C SER A 570 -13.40 16.06 31.83
N ARG A 571 -14.68 15.74 31.57
CA ARG A 571 -15.06 14.66 30.64
C ARG A 571 -14.56 14.93 29.23
N ARG A 572 -14.69 16.17 28.74
CA ARG A 572 -14.14 16.57 27.44
C ARG A 572 -12.63 16.50 27.39
N ILE A 573 -11.94 16.82 28.49
CA ILE A 573 -10.48 16.68 28.59
C ILE A 573 -10.07 15.22 28.42
N PHE A 574 -10.80 14.28 29.01
CA PHE A 574 -10.52 12.85 28.84
C PHE A 574 -10.89 12.34 27.45
N ILE A 575 -12.00 12.81 26.87
CA ILE A 575 -12.35 12.49 25.47
C ILE A 575 -11.24 12.98 24.54
N TRP A 576 -10.82 14.24 24.68
CA TRP A 576 -9.69 14.81 23.95
C TRP A 576 -8.45 13.95 24.13
N PHE A 577 -8.09 13.60 25.38
CA PHE A 577 -6.92 12.77 25.69
C PHE A 577 -6.96 11.43 24.95
N ILE A 578 -8.10 10.75 24.96
CA ILE A 578 -8.29 9.46 24.28
C ILE A 578 -8.17 9.61 22.76
N THR A 579 -8.67 10.71 22.19
CA THR A 579 -8.74 10.87 20.73
C THR A 579 -7.48 11.45 20.10
N HIS A 580 -6.70 12.25 20.82
CA HIS A 580 -5.58 13.01 20.24
C HIS A 580 -4.20 12.78 20.89
N ASN A 581 -4.14 12.40 22.18
CA ASN A 581 -2.86 12.21 22.88
C ASN A 581 -2.34 10.76 22.83
N LEU A 582 -3.10 9.83 22.24
CA LEU A 582 -2.73 8.42 22.15
C LEU A 582 -2.50 8.02 20.69
N ASN A 583 -1.52 7.15 20.45
CA ASN A 583 -1.34 6.53 19.15
C ASN A 583 -2.49 5.56 18.84
N ILE A 584 -2.89 5.50 17.58
CA ILE A 584 -4.00 4.64 17.16
C ILE A 584 -3.56 3.18 17.21
N SER A 585 -4.33 2.39 17.95
CA SER A 585 -4.14 0.94 18.08
C SER A 585 -5.49 0.21 18.04
N ASN A 586 -5.47 -1.09 17.75
CA ASN A 586 -6.67 -1.92 17.79
C ASN A 586 -7.36 -1.89 19.16
N LEU A 587 -6.58 -1.73 20.24
CA LEU A 587 -7.10 -1.63 21.59
C LEU A 587 -7.86 -0.32 21.82
N LEU A 588 -7.37 0.78 21.25
CA LEU A 588 -8.03 2.08 21.31
C LEU A 588 -9.30 2.10 20.46
N ILE A 589 -9.24 1.61 19.21
CA ILE A 589 -10.41 1.53 18.31
C ILE A 589 -11.54 0.72 18.97
N ASP A 590 -11.22 -0.44 19.55
CA ASP A 590 -12.20 -1.27 20.26
C ASP A 590 -12.75 -0.59 21.53
N TYR A 591 -11.93 0.20 22.25
CA TYR A 591 -12.41 0.97 23.40
C TYR A 591 -13.41 2.06 22.98
N VAL A 592 -13.09 2.85 21.97
CA VAL A 592 -13.97 3.89 21.41
C VAL A 592 -15.28 3.29 20.92
N PHE A 593 -15.22 2.19 20.16
CA PHE A 593 -16.40 1.46 19.72
C PHE A 593 -17.28 1.01 20.89
N GLN A 594 -16.70 0.34 21.90
CA GLN A 594 -17.47 -0.15 23.05
C GLN A 594 -18.10 0.99 23.85
N LEU A 595 -17.43 2.15 23.92
CA LEU A 595 -17.94 3.31 24.63
C LEU A 595 -19.14 3.91 23.90
N LEU A 596 -19.05 4.11 22.58
CA LEU A 596 -20.15 4.59 21.73
C LEU A 596 -21.33 3.62 21.66
N ALA A 597 -21.05 2.31 21.56
CA ALA A 597 -22.09 1.27 21.54
C ALA A 597 -22.73 1.02 22.93
N GLY A 598 -22.26 1.68 24.00
CA GLY A 598 -22.78 1.53 25.35
C GLY A 598 -22.48 0.16 25.99
N LEU A 599 -21.36 -0.46 25.63
CA LEU A 599 -20.90 -1.77 26.10
C LEU A 599 -19.89 -1.68 27.27
N ARG A 600 -19.41 -0.48 27.59
CA ARG A 600 -18.50 -0.17 28.73
C ARG A 600 -19.27 -0.06 30.05
N GLY A 601 -18.59 -0.23 31.19
CA GLY A 601 -19.20 -0.29 32.52
C GLY A 601 -19.30 -1.73 33.06
N ASN A 602 -20.41 -2.08 33.71
CA ASN A 602 -20.65 -3.42 34.26
C ASN A 602 -21.17 -4.41 33.19
N SER A 603 -20.32 -4.75 32.22
CA SER A 603 -20.57 -5.80 31.24
C SER A 603 -19.88 -7.12 31.61
N LYS A 604 -20.47 -8.26 31.20
CA LYS A 604 -19.84 -9.59 31.34
C LYS A 604 -18.47 -9.68 30.66
N THR A 605 -18.22 -8.85 29.64
CA THR A 605 -16.96 -8.78 28.91
C THR A 605 -15.86 -8.02 29.66
N GLN A 606 -16.20 -7.21 30.66
CA GLN A 606 -15.27 -6.43 31.49
C GLN A 606 -14.90 -7.13 32.81
N GLY A 607 -15.33 -8.39 32.98
CA GLY A 607 -14.96 -9.19 34.15
C GLY A 607 -13.44 -9.35 34.26
N PRO A 608 -12.86 -9.26 35.47
CA PRO A 608 -13.55 -9.33 36.77
C PRO A 608 -13.88 -7.98 37.43
N TYR A 609 -13.63 -6.84 36.77
CA TYR A 609 -13.74 -5.53 37.40
C TYR A 609 -15.18 -5.04 37.54
N VAL A 610 -15.49 -4.43 38.67
CA VAL A 610 -16.81 -3.87 38.98
C VAL A 610 -16.73 -2.35 38.87
N PHE A 611 -17.57 -1.80 37.99
CA PHE A 611 -17.76 -0.36 37.81
C PHE A 611 -18.58 0.20 38.97
N SER A 612 -18.10 1.29 39.57
CA SER A 612 -18.55 1.83 40.85
C SER A 612 -19.93 2.50 40.79
N ARG A 613 -20.45 2.81 39.60
CA ARG A 613 -21.75 3.47 39.40
C ARG A 613 -22.89 2.49 39.09
N LYS A 614 -24.14 2.95 39.28
CA LYS A 614 -25.36 2.25 38.86
C LYS A 614 -25.58 2.39 37.34
N GLY A 615 -26.49 1.58 36.80
CA GLY A 615 -26.93 1.67 35.38
C GLY A 615 -26.30 0.68 34.41
N GLY A 616 -25.38 -0.17 34.86
CA GLY A 616 -24.80 -1.24 34.05
C GLY A 616 -23.82 -0.78 32.95
N LYS A 617 -23.93 0.46 32.46
CA LYS A 617 -23.08 1.03 31.41
C LYS A 617 -22.55 2.42 31.73
N VAL A 618 -21.47 2.81 31.05
CA VAL A 618 -21.04 4.23 30.98
C VAL A 618 -21.99 4.98 30.04
N ILE A 619 -22.51 6.12 30.50
CA ILE A 619 -23.48 6.94 29.78
C ILE A 619 -22.79 8.25 29.36
N LEU A 620 -22.71 8.46 28.04
CA LEU A 620 -22.28 9.72 27.42
C LEU A 620 -23.51 10.50 26.93
N SER A 621 -23.46 11.84 26.98
CA SER A 621 -24.47 12.69 26.32
C SER A 621 -24.35 12.59 24.79
N GLU A 622 -25.36 13.03 24.06
CA GLU A 622 -25.33 13.08 22.58
C GLU A 622 -24.17 13.93 22.07
N VAL A 623 -23.92 15.08 22.73
CA VAL A 623 -22.77 15.95 22.44
C VAL A 623 -21.44 15.26 22.71
N GLU A 624 -21.30 14.52 23.81
CA GLU A 624 -20.07 13.78 24.13
C GLU A 624 -19.84 12.61 23.18
N GLN A 625 -20.88 11.90 22.76
CA GLN A 625 -20.78 10.84 21.75
C GLN A 625 -20.33 11.40 20.41
N SER A 626 -20.88 12.56 20.04
CA SER A 626 -20.53 13.23 18.79
C SER A 626 -19.11 13.77 18.81
N MET A 627 -18.72 14.47 19.88
CA MET A 627 -17.34 14.92 20.07
C MET A 627 -16.38 13.73 20.03
N LEU A 628 -16.66 12.65 20.76
CA LEU A 628 -15.80 11.47 20.76
C LEU A 628 -15.63 10.90 19.34
N LEU A 629 -16.70 10.78 18.56
CA LEU A 629 -16.64 10.21 17.22
C LEU A 629 -16.01 11.17 16.19
N HIS A 630 -16.39 12.45 16.20
CA HIS A 630 -15.85 13.47 15.29
C HIS A 630 -14.35 13.66 15.50
N GLU A 631 -13.91 13.83 16.75
CA GLU A 631 -12.50 14.00 17.08
C GLU A 631 -11.70 12.73 16.78
N PHE A 632 -12.26 11.55 17.05
CA PHE A 632 -11.61 10.29 16.73
C PHE A 632 -11.43 10.09 15.23
N LEU A 633 -12.45 10.36 14.40
CA LEU A 633 -12.37 10.21 12.94
C LEU A 633 -11.42 11.25 12.32
N THR A 634 -11.47 12.49 12.81
CA THR A 634 -10.59 13.57 12.35
C THR A 634 -9.12 13.27 12.67
N ASN A 635 -8.81 12.87 13.91
CA ASN A 635 -7.44 12.49 14.25
C ASN A 635 -7.01 11.17 13.57
N SER A 636 -7.93 10.24 13.33
CA SER A 636 -7.65 9.06 12.50
C SER A 636 -7.20 9.47 11.11
N ASN A 637 -7.88 10.43 10.48
CA ASN A 637 -7.48 10.92 9.16
C ASN A 637 -6.06 11.51 9.18
N ALA A 638 -5.74 12.35 10.17
CA ALA A 638 -4.40 12.91 10.34
C ALA A 638 -3.33 11.82 10.58
N TYR A 639 -3.61 10.88 11.49
CA TYR A 639 -2.72 9.77 11.84
C TYR A 639 -2.44 8.83 10.65
N PHE A 640 -3.45 8.53 9.83
CA PHE A 640 -3.29 7.66 8.67
C PHE A 640 -2.75 8.39 7.44
N SER A 641 -2.85 9.72 7.38
CA SER A 641 -2.13 10.54 6.39
C SER A 641 -0.62 10.49 6.62
N ALA A 642 -0.16 10.09 7.81
CA ALA A 642 1.25 9.81 8.10
C ALA A 642 1.86 8.62 7.34
N ALA A 643 1.07 7.88 6.57
CA ALA A 643 1.58 6.91 5.61
C ALA A 643 2.43 7.58 4.50
N GLU A 644 2.25 8.88 4.27
CA GLU A 644 3.04 9.69 3.33
C GLU A 644 4.27 10.37 4.00
N GLY A 645 4.47 10.14 5.31
CA GLY A 645 5.53 10.70 6.14
C GLY A 645 5.17 12.05 6.77
N ILE A 646 5.14 12.10 8.11
CA ILE A 646 5.03 13.37 8.85
C ILE A 646 6.41 13.75 9.37
N GLU A 647 6.85 14.98 9.08
CA GLU A 647 8.02 15.56 9.73
C GLU A 647 7.70 15.83 11.19
N ILE A 648 8.40 15.12 12.06
CA ILE A 648 8.42 15.40 13.49
C ILE A 648 9.75 16.10 13.74
N SER A 649 9.68 17.29 14.35
CA SER A 649 10.78 18.22 14.70
C SER A 649 12.22 17.66 14.60
N ASP A 650 13.12 18.43 13.98
CA ASP A 650 14.50 18.08 13.56
C ASP A 650 14.61 17.28 12.23
N GLY A 651 13.60 17.35 11.36
CA GLY A 651 13.68 16.82 9.99
C GLY A 651 13.52 15.30 9.87
N TYR A 652 13.14 14.62 10.94
CA TYR A 652 12.88 13.18 10.95
C TYR A 652 11.45 12.90 10.47
N LYS A 653 11.30 12.19 9.34
CA LYS A 653 9.99 11.73 8.85
C LYS A 653 9.64 10.38 9.45
N VAL A 654 8.61 10.32 10.28
CA VAL A 654 8.06 9.04 10.75
C VAL A 654 7.02 8.56 9.74
N VAL A 655 7.29 7.40 9.14
CA VAL A 655 6.40 6.78 8.14
C VAL A 655 5.67 5.61 8.78
N LEU A 656 4.35 5.68 8.83
CA LEU A 656 3.52 4.55 9.24
C LEU A 656 3.54 3.48 8.14
N ALA A 657 4.03 2.28 8.47
CA ALA A 657 4.04 1.16 7.52
C ALA A 657 2.63 0.91 6.97
N GLU A 658 2.48 0.94 5.64
CA GLU A 658 1.19 0.86 4.96
C GLU A 658 0.42 -0.43 5.33
N SER A 659 1.11 -1.55 5.56
CA SER A 659 0.50 -2.81 5.98
C SER A 659 -0.19 -2.72 7.35
N ILE A 660 0.34 -1.90 8.27
CA ILE A 660 -0.26 -1.65 9.59
C ILE A 660 -1.43 -0.69 9.43
N ALA A 661 -1.26 0.38 8.64
CA ALA A 661 -2.32 1.34 8.35
C ALA A 661 -3.55 0.67 7.70
N LYS A 662 -3.33 -0.19 6.69
CA LYS A 662 -4.39 -1.00 6.05
C LYS A 662 -5.19 -1.82 7.06
N LYS A 663 -4.50 -2.51 7.98
CA LYS A 663 -5.16 -3.32 9.03
C LYS A 663 -6.00 -2.45 9.97
N GLN A 664 -5.48 -1.30 10.41
CA GLN A 664 -6.21 -0.43 11.33
C GLN A 664 -7.41 0.24 10.64
N ILE A 665 -7.25 0.71 9.40
CA ILE A 665 -8.34 1.26 8.58
C ILE A 665 -9.43 0.21 8.34
N GLN A 666 -9.07 -1.05 8.09
CA GLN A 666 -10.04 -2.15 7.98
C GLN A 666 -10.88 -2.30 9.26
N VAL A 667 -10.24 -2.25 10.44
CA VAL A 667 -10.93 -2.32 11.74
C VAL A 667 -11.83 -1.10 11.95
N ILE A 668 -11.38 0.10 11.57
CA ILE A 668 -12.20 1.33 11.64
C ILE A 668 -13.41 1.24 10.71
N CYS A 669 -13.26 0.71 9.49
CA CYS A 669 -14.38 0.49 8.57
C CYS A 669 -15.43 -0.45 9.17
N LEU A 670 -14.99 -1.54 9.81
CA LEU A 670 -15.88 -2.46 10.53
C LEU A 670 -16.57 -1.78 11.72
N MET A 671 -15.85 -0.95 12.49
CA MET A 671 -16.40 -0.15 13.58
C MET A 671 -17.51 0.77 13.07
N ILE A 672 -17.24 1.58 12.04
CA ILE A 672 -18.20 2.53 11.46
C ILE A 672 -19.43 1.77 10.94
N GLN A 673 -19.22 0.67 10.21
CA GLN A 673 -20.31 -0.16 9.68
C GLN A 673 -21.21 -0.69 10.80
N GLN A 674 -20.63 -1.05 11.95
CA GLN A 674 -21.40 -1.51 13.10
C GLN A 674 -22.10 -0.36 13.84
N LEU A 675 -21.49 0.83 13.93
CA LEU A 675 -22.12 2.02 14.50
C LEU A 675 -23.33 2.47 13.67
N ILE A 676 -23.25 2.37 12.33
CA ILE A 676 -24.39 2.56 11.42
C ILE A 676 -25.50 1.54 11.73
N ASN A 677 -25.15 0.26 11.88
CA ASN A 677 -26.13 -0.80 12.17
C ASN A 677 -26.86 -0.62 13.52
N ILE A 678 -26.18 -0.06 14.52
CA ILE A 678 -26.73 0.19 15.85
C ILE A 678 -27.52 1.52 15.90
N GLY A 679 -27.37 2.37 14.88
CA GLY A 679 -28.06 3.67 14.76
C GLY A 679 -27.37 4.79 15.53
N VAL A 680 -26.06 4.69 15.78
CA VAL A 680 -25.25 5.79 16.35
C VAL A 680 -24.86 6.79 15.25
N ILE A 681 -24.63 6.29 14.03
CA ILE A 681 -24.42 7.06 12.81
C ILE A 681 -25.68 6.90 11.96
N ASP A 682 -26.33 8.01 11.60
CA ASP A 682 -27.51 7.98 10.73
C ASP A 682 -27.12 8.43 9.32
N LEU A 683 -27.34 7.55 8.34
CA LEU A 683 -27.10 7.83 6.92
C LEU A 683 -28.41 7.97 6.13
N SER A 684 -29.57 7.95 6.78
CA SER A 684 -30.89 7.86 6.13
C SER A 684 -31.54 9.21 5.83
N LEU A 685 -31.00 10.31 6.36
CA LEU A 685 -31.57 11.64 6.20
C LEU A 685 -31.06 12.31 4.93
N VAL A 686 -31.98 12.83 4.11
CA VAL A 686 -31.68 13.62 2.90
C VAL A 686 -31.98 15.07 3.24
N HIS A 687 -30.94 15.90 3.39
CA HIS A 687 -31.05 17.33 3.67
C HIS A 687 -31.82 18.04 2.54
N ASN A 688 -33.14 18.17 2.68
CA ASN A 688 -34.01 18.80 1.67
C ASN A 688 -34.45 20.21 2.08
N THR A 689 -34.08 20.69 3.28
CA THR A 689 -34.41 22.04 3.75
C THR A 689 -33.27 22.68 4.54
N ASP A 690 -33.14 24.02 4.43
CA ASP A 690 -32.12 24.83 5.15
C ASP A 690 -32.23 24.77 6.69
N ASP A 691 -33.30 24.17 7.22
CA ASP A 691 -33.52 23.94 8.67
C ASP A 691 -32.88 22.64 9.19
N ASP A 692 -32.32 21.77 8.33
CA ASP A 692 -31.79 20.43 8.70
C ASP A 692 -30.26 20.38 8.92
N LYS A 693 -29.57 21.54 8.94
CA LYS A 693 -28.10 21.64 9.04
C LYS A 693 -27.49 21.22 10.39
N ASP A 694 -28.29 20.78 11.35
CA ASP A 694 -27.87 20.45 12.72
C ASP A 694 -28.18 18.99 13.09
N ASP A 695 -27.93 18.05 12.17
CA ASP A 695 -27.92 16.65 12.57
C ASP A 695 -26.55 16.26 13.12
N ILE A 696 -26.46 16.17 14.45
CA ILE A 696 -25.28 15.75 15.21
C ILE A 696 -24.88 14.28 14.94
N HIS A 697 -25.71 13.54 14.20
CA HIS A 697 -25.49 12.15 13.81
C HIS A 697 -25.03 11.97 12.35
N ASP A 698 -24.88 13.06 11.59
CA ASP A 698 -24.34 13.05 10.22
C ASP A 698 -22.81 13.14 10.24
N TYR A 699 -22.14 12.04 9.89
CA TYR A 699 -20.67 11.94 9.78
C TYR A 699 -20.21 11.68 8.34
N ARG A 700 -21.07 11.97 7.35
CA ARG A 700 -20.79 11.61 5.95
C ARG A 700 -19.49 12.25 5.45
N ASN A 701 -19.26 13.52 5.79
CA ASN A 701 -18.08 14.26 5.34
C ASN A 701 -16.80 13.70 5.97
N GLU A 702 -16.80 13.47 7.28
CA GLU A 702 -15.66 12.93 8.03
C GLU A 702 -15.31 11.52 7.58
N ILE A 703 -16.33 10.68 7.35
CA ILE A 703 -16.13 9.33 6.82
C ILE A 703 -15.61 9.38 5.37
N GLN A 704 -16.13 10.27 4.52
CA GLN A 704 -15.64 10.41 3.15
C GLN A 704 -14.19 10.88 3.12
N ILE A 705 -13.83 11.89 3.92
CA ILE A 705 -12.46 12.42 4.03
C ILE A 705 -11.52 11.34 4.56
N LEU A 706 -11.89 10.62 5.62
CA LEU A 706 -11.08 9.55 6.18
C LEU A 706 -10.82 8.43 5.15
N LEU A 707 -11.83 8.07 4.35
CA LEU A 707 -11.76 6.90 3.48
C LEU A 707 -11.17 7.20 2.10
N ILE A 708 -11.17 8.45 1.62
CA ILE A 708 -10.83 8.79 0.23
C ILE A 708 -9.44 8.29 -0.18
N ASN A 709 -8.45 8.44 0.69
CA ASN A 709 -7.06 7.99 0.47
C ASN A 709 -6.90 6.46 0.57
N TRP A 710 -7.94 5.76 1.02
CA TRP A 710 -7.94 4.31 1.27
C TRP A 710 -8.84 3.51 0.32
N ILE A 711 -9.65 4.17 -0.51
CA ILE A 711 -10.57 3.52 -1.48
C ILE A 711 -9.82 2.55 -2.41
N GLY A 712 -8.63 2.94 -2.89
CA GLY A 712 -7.80 2.10 -3.75
C GLY A 712 -6.98 1.05 -3.02
N LYS A 713 -6.88 1.13 -1.67
CA LYS A 713 -5.94 0.36 -0.85
C LYS A 713 -6.61 -0.67 0.07
N VAL A 714 -7.85 -0.42 0.50
CA VAL A 714 -8.62 -1.27 1.44
C VAL A 714 -10.05 -1.51 0.89
N PRO A 715 -10.44 -2.77 0.61
CA PRO A 715 -11.76 -3.09 0.05
C PRO A 715 -12.93 -2.63 0.92
N GLU A 716 -12.81 -2.73 2.24
CA GLU A 716 -13.82 -2.29 3.20
C GLU A 716 -14.02 -0.77 3.19
N ALA A 717 -12.93 -0.01 3.00
CA ALA A 717 -12.97 1.45 2.87
C ALA A 717 -13.73 1.85 1.60
N ARG A 718 -13.47 1.16 0.48
CA ARG A 718 -14.20 1.34 -0.78
C ARG A 718 -15.70 1.08 -0.63
N GLN A 719 -16.07 -0.08 -0.08
CA GLN A 719 -17.48 -0.43 0.13
C GLN A 719 -18.21 0.59 1.00
N LEU A 720 -17.58 1.01 2.10
CA LEU A 720 -18.17 1.96 3.03
C LEU A 720 -18.26 3.36 2.43
N PHE A 721 -17.23 3.83 1.72
CA PHE A 721 -17.24 5.12 1.03
C PHE A 721 -18.37 5.20 0.01
N PHE A 722 -18.53 4.18 -0.84
CA PHE A 722 -19.62 4.16 -1.81
C PHE A 722 -20.98 3.98 -1.16
N LYS A 723 -21.10 3.24 -0.07
CA LYS A 723 -22.35 3.16 0.68
C LYS A 723 -22.77 4.52 1.22
N VAL A 724 -21.84 5.29 1.77
CA VAL A 724 -22.05 6.65 2.28
C VAL A 724 -22.35 7.65 1.16
N LYS A 725 -21.69 7.51 0.00
CA LYS A 725 -21.92 8.35 -1.19
C LYS A 725 -23.24 8.03 -1.91
N ASN A 726 -23.64 6.76 -1.98
CA ASN A 726 -24.87 6.33 -2.65
C ASN A 726 -26.13 6.69 -1.86
N THR A 727 -26.03 6.81 -0.53
CA THR A 727 -27.13 7.34 0.30
C THR A 727 -27.50 8.80 -0.02
N ASP A 728 -26.62 9.56 -0.68
CA ASP A 728 -26.95 10.91 -1.19
C ASP A 728 -27.74 10.90 -2.51
N GLY A 729 -27.99 9.73 -3.11
CA GLY A 729 -28.47 9.63 -4.49
C GLY A 729 -29.44 8.50 -4.84
N GLU A 730 -30.01 7.75 -3.89
CA GLU A 730 -30.91 6.63 -4.24
C GLU A 730 -32.38 7.05 -4.46
N GLU A 731 -32.69 7.43 -5.70
CA GLU A 731 -33.93 6.94 -6.31
C GLU A 731 -33.72 5.44 -6.62
N GLU A 732 -34.43 4.54 -5.93
CA GLU A 732 -34.46 3.12 -6.27
C GLU A 732 -34.72 2.91 -7.78
N PRO A 733 -33.97 2.03 -8.47
CA PRO A 733 -34.25 1.72 -9.86
C PRO A 733 -35.55 0.94 -9.94
N LYS A 734 -36.64 1.67 -10.21
CA LYS A 734 -37.84 1.08 -10.79
C LYS A 734 -37.41 0.36 -12.06
N HIS A 735 -37.71 -0.93 -12.13
CA HIS A 735 -37.71 -1.70 -13.38
C HIS A 735 -38.52 -0.94 -14.44
N VAL A 736 -37.84 -0.21 -15.30
CA VAL A 736 -38.37 0.46 -16.50
C VAL A 736 -37.77 -0.28 -17.71
N PRO A 737 -38.54 -0.54 -18.78
CA PRO A 737 -38.19 -1.56 -19.76
C PRO A 737 -37.01 -1.11 -20.61
N LYS A 738 -36.12 -2.07 -20.92
CA LYS A 738 -34.95 -1.97 -21.82
C LYS A 738 -35.18 -0.94 -22.93
N SER A 739 -34.63 0.26 -22.75
CA SER A 739 -34.44 1.18 -23.86
C SER A 739 -33.47 0.48 -24.83
N THR A 740 -33.82 0.47 -26.12
CA THR A 740 -32.99 -0.21 -27.12
C THR A 740 -31.85 0.72 -27.49
N ILE A 741 -30.85 0.82 -26.62
CA ILE A 741 -29.62 1.60 -26.89
C ILE A 741 -29.01 1.06 -28.18
N THR A 742 -28.73 1.96 -29.11
CA THR A 742 -28.17 1.61 -30.41
C THR A 742 -26.63 1.69 -30.38
N LEU A 743 -25.95 0.84 -31.15
CA LEU A 743 -24.47 0.90 -31.31
C LEU A 743 -23.99 2.29 -31.81
N GLU A 744 -24.84 3.04 -32.53
CA GLU A 744 -24.51 4.39 -32.98
C GLU A 744 -24.45 5.41 -31.83
N GLU A 745 -25.30 5.26 -30.81
CA GLU A 745 -25.28 6.12 -29.63
C GLU A 745 -24.03 5.84 -28.77
N GLU A 746 -23.67 4.55 -28.65
CA GLU A 746 -22.47 4.10 -27.96
C GLU A 746 -21.19 4.64 -28.63
N ASN A 747 -21.06 4.48 -29.95
CA ASN A 747 -19.90 4.99 -30.70
C ASN A 747 -19.74 6.51 -30.57
N LYS A 748 -20.84 7.26 -30.62
CA LYS A 748 -20.81 8.73 -30.44
C LYS A 748 -20.38 9.13 -29.04
N LEU A 749 -20.73 8.35 -28.02
CA LEU A 749 -20.31 8.61 -26.64
C LEU A 749 -18.81 8.41 -26.48
N PHE A 750 -18.26 7.30 -26.97
CA PHE A 750 -16.82 7.03 -26.90
C PHE A 750 -16.01 8.00 -27.78
N GLU A 751 -16.51 8.39 -28.95
CA GLU A 751 -15.87 9.42 -29.78
C GLU A 751 -15.83 10.77 -29.05
N ARG A 752 -16.91 11.15 -28.35
CA ARG A 752 -16.93 12.33 -27.49
C ARG A 752 -15.89 12.23 -26.36
N TYR A 753 -15.87 11.12 -25.63
CA TYR A 753 -14.96 10.92 -24.50
C TYR A 753 -13.49 10.79 -24.91
N SER A 754 -13.19 10.37 -26.14
CA SER A 754 -11.81 10.26 -26.62
C SER A 754 -11.04 11.59 -26.56
N ASN A 755 -11.75 12.71 -26.69
CA ASN A 755 -11.20 14.07 -26.68
C ASN A 755 -11.34 14.77 -25.31
N MET A 756 -11.78 14.05 -24.27
CA MET A 756 -12.00 14.61 -22.93
C MET A 756 -10.98 14.03 -21.95
N SER A 757 -10.68 14.77 -20.88
CA SER A 757 -9.88 14.28 -19.75
C SER A 757 -10.72 13.43 -18.78
N THR A 758 -10.05 12.68 -17.90
CA THR A 758 -10.71 11.85 -16.86
C THR A 758 -11.64 12.68 -15.96
N THR A 759 -11.23 13.90 -15.61
CA THR A 759 -12.03 14.82 -14.77
C THR A 759 -13.23 15.38 -15.53
N GLU A 760 -13.05 15.74 -16.81
CA GLU A 760 -14.14 16.20 -17.66
C GLU A 760 -15.20 15.13 -17.88
N ILE A 761 -14.78 13.88 -18.11
CA ILE A 761 -15.69 12.73 -18.24
C ILE A 761 -16.47 12.56 -16.93
N SER A 762 -15.78 12.55 -15.79
CA SER A 762 -16.41 12.37 -14.47
C SER A 762 -17.48 13.43 -14.18
N ASN A 763 -17.26 14.67 -14.63
CA ASN A 763 -18.23 15.77 -14.47
C ASN A 763 -19.43 15.69 -15.42
N VAL A 764 -19.33 14.95 -16.53
CA VAL A 764 -20.33 14.89 -17.61
C VAL A 764 -21.13 13.58 -17.59
N ILE A 765 -20.71 12.58 -16.84
CA ILE A 765 -21.45 11.32 -16.67
C ILE A 765 -22.82 11.62 -16.04
N ASP A 766 -23.88 11.39 -16.83
CA ASP A 766 -25.28 11.50 -16.40
C ASP A 766 -25.97 10.13 -16.45
N LYS A 767 -27.22 10.04 -15.99
CA LYS A 767 -28.01 8.78 -15.99
C LYS A 767 -28.07 8.11 -17.36
N LYS A 768 -28.05 8.87 -18.47
CA LYS A 768 -28.12 8.32 -19.83
C LYS A 768 -26.77 7.73 -20.26
N ASN A 769 -25.67 8.42 -19.96
CA ASN A 769 -24.32 7.94 -20.23
C ASN A 769 -24.04 6.66 -19.44
N VAL A 770 -24.47 6.59 -18.17
CA VAL A 770 -24.38 5.37 -17.35
C VAL A 770 -25.14 4.20 -17.99
N GLU A 771 -26.37 4.40 -18.49
CA GLU A 771 -27.14 3.33 -19.14
C GLU A 771 -26.42 2.76 -20.39
N ILE A 772 -25.74 3.62 -21.16
CA ILE A 772 -24.93 3.22 -22.32
C ILE A 772 -23.71 2.40 -21.88
N LEU A 773 -22.99 2.89 -20.87
CA LEU A 773 -21.81 2.22 -20.32
C LEU A 773 -22.18 0.86 -19.69
N ASP A 774 -23.28 0.78 -18.94
CA ASP A 774 -23.82 -0.45 -18.37
C ASP A 774 -24.12 -1.51 -19.43
N ASN A 775 -24.71 -1.09 -20.54
CA ASN A 775 -24.98 -2.00 -21.66
C ASN A 775 -23.67 -2.51 -22.26
N PHE A 776 -22.71 -1.63 -22.52
CA PHE A 776 -21.38 -2.01 -23.03
C PHE A 776 -20.66 -2.98 -22.08
N THR A 777 -20.54 -2.65 -20.79
CA THR A 777 -19.85 -3.48 -19.79
C THR A 777 -20.54 -4.83 -19.61
N SER A 778 -21.88 -4.86 -19.60
CA SER A 778 -22.65 -6.12 -19.54
C SER A 778 -22.42 -7.01 -20.77
N ARG A 779 -22.24 -6.43 -21.97
CA ARG A 779 -21.91 -7.21 -23.17
C ARG A 779 -20.50 -7.79 -23.10
N ILE A 780 -19.51 -6.97 -22.73
CA ILE A 780 -18.12 -7.42 -22.55
C ILE A 780 -18.03 -8.52 -21.49
N GLU A 781 -18.72 -8.36 -20.36
CA GLU A 781 -18.83 -9.38 -19.31
C GLU A 781 -19.41 -10.69 -19.85
N SER A 782 -20.54 -10.62 -20.57
CA SER A 782 -21.19 -11.80 -21.13
C SER A 782 -20.27 -12.53 -22.13
N HIS A 783 -19.55 -11.78 -22.96
CA HIS A 783 -18.59 -12.31 -23.91
C HIS A 783 -17.38 -12.96 -23.23
N LEU A 784 -16.76 -12.30 -22.25
CA LEU A 784 -15.67 -12.86 -21.47
C LEU A 784 -16.10 -14.11 -20.69
N SER A 785 -17.26 -14.08 -20.04
CA SER A 785 -17.81 -15.24 -19.31
C SER A 785 -18.09 -16.42 -20.24
N SER A 786 -18.62 -16.15 -21.43
CA SER A 786 -18.82 -17.17 -22.47
C SER A 786 -17.50 -17.75 -22.98
N LEU A 787 -16.43 -16.97 -23.01
CA LEU A 787 -15.13 -17.41 -23.49
C LEU A 787 -14.40 -18.24 -22.42
N LEU A 788 -14.47 -17.83 -21.16
CA LEU A 788 -13.81 -18.53 -20.06
C LEU A 788 -14.51 -19.84 -19.70
N SER A 789 -15.84 -19.94 -19.83
CA SER A 789 -16.59 -21.16 -19.51
C SER A 789 -16.30 -22.33 -20.47
N VAL A 790 -15.58 -23.34 -19.98
CA VAL A 790 -15.14 -24.54 -20.72
C VAL A 790 -16.30 -25.45 -21.21
N GLN A 791 -17.54 -25.19 -20.82
CA GLN A 791 -18.72 -25.92 -21.30
C GLN A 791 -19.44 -25.14 -22.39
N GLY A 792 -19.14 -25.47 -23.65
CA GLY A 792 -19.81 -24.94 -24.81
C GLY A 792 -21.32 -25.06 -24.72
N ASN A 793 -21.99 -23.95 -24.44
CA ASN A 793 -23.34 -23.69 -24.91
C ASN A 793 -23.22 -22.62 -25.99
N GLY A 794 -23.00 -23.09 -27.22
CA GLY A 794 -22.96 -22.27 -28.42
C GLY A 794 -24.29 -21.55 -28.60
N ASN A 795 -24.31 -20.25 -28.29
CA ASN A 795 -25.22 -19.28 -28.88
C ASN A 795 -24.75 -17.83 -28.68
N SER A 796 -23.46 -17.59 -28.42
CA SER A 796 -22.88 -16.25 -28.54
C SER A 796 -22.62 -15.97 -30.03
N ASN A 797 -23.10 -14.82 -30.50
CA ASN A 797 -22.85 -14.34 -31.85
C ASN A 797 -21.35 -14.04 -31.98
N LEU A 798 -20.55 -15.01 -32.42
CA LEU A 798 -19.07 -14.93 -32.50
C LEU A 798 -18.59 -13.66 -33.21
N LYS A 799 -19.37 -13.19 -34.20
CA LYS A 799 -19.11 -11.95 -34.90
C LYS A 799 -19.22 -10.74 -33.96
N GLN A 800 -20.32 -10.64 -33.20
CA GLN A 800 -20.53 -9.58 -32.22
C GLN A 800 -19.50 -9.61 -31.09
N LEU A 801 -19.12 -10.81 -30.62
CA LEU A 801 -18.02 -10.97 -29.64
C LEU A 801 -16.70 -10.40 -30.17
N THR A 802 -16.35 -10.76 -31.41
CA THR A 802 -15.13 -10.26 -32.06
C THR A 802 -15.17 -8.76 -32.27
N ASP A 803 -16.32 -8.23 -32.70
CA ASP A 803 -16.52 -6.80 -32.95
C ASP A 803 -16.42 -6.00 -31.63
N ASP A 804 -17.04 -6.46 -30.54
CA ASP A 804 -16.97 -5.80 -29.23
C ASP A 804 -15.57 -5.85 -28.60
N PHE A 805 -14.82 -6.96 -28.71
CA PHE A 805 -13.42 -7.01 -28.25
C PHE A 805 -12.48 -6.13 -29.07
N ARG A 806 -12.68 -6.06 -30.40
CA ARG A 806 -11.94 -5.11 -31.24
C ARG A 806 -12.27 -3.67 -30.86
N PHE A 807 -13.53 -3.38 -30.58
CA PHE A 807 -13.96 -2.07 -30.13
C PHE A 807 -13.33 -1.70 -28.78
N PHE A 808 -13.32 -2.64 -27.82
CA PHE A 808 -12.66 -2.48 -26.52
C PHE A 808 -11.18 -2.14 -26.69
N LEU A 809 -10.43 -2.94 -27.47
CA LEU A 809 -9.00 -2.72 -27.68
C LEU A 809 -8.72 -1.42 -28.44
N ALA A 810 -9.53 -1.09 -29.46
CA ALA A 810 -9.36 0.14 -30.23
C ALA A 810 -9.63 1.41 -29.40
N ASN A 811 -10.52 1.33 -28.41
CA ASN A 811 -10.87 2.44 -27.52
C ASN A 811 -10.26 2.29 -26.13
N PHE A 812 -9.26 1.43 -25.94
CA PHE A 812 -8.67 1.10 -24.64
C PHE A 812 -8.25 2.34 -23.84
N ASN A 813 -7.53 3.26 -24.49
CA ASN A 813 -7.11 4.54 -23.89
C ASN A 813 -8.29 5.37 -23.39
N THR A 814 -9.36 5.49 -24.19
CA THR A 814 -10.59 6.18 -23.80
C THR A 814 -11.27 5.48 -22.63
N LEU A 815 -11.33 4.14 -22.65
CA LEU A 815 -11.92 3.34 -21.57
C LEU A 815 -11.16 3.51 -20.25
N CYS A 816 -9.83 3.63 -20.31
CA CYS A 816 -8.98 3.92 -19.14
C CYS A 816 -9.25 5.29 -18.50
N LYS A 817 -9.82 6.24 -19.25
CA LYS A 817 -10.26 7.55 -18.71
C LYS A 817 -11.65 7.47 -18.04
N ILE A 818 -12.34 6.32 -18.08
CA ILE A 818 -13.71 6.14 -17.58
C ILE A 818 -13.68 5.20 -16.37
N GLU A 819 -13.51 5.77 -15.18
CA GLU A 819 -13.42 5.05 -13.90
C GLU A 819 -14.55 4.01 -13.70
N TYR A 820 -15.79 4.41 -14.03
CA TYR A 820 -16.96 3.55 -13.93
C TYR A 820 -16.84 2.23 -14.71
N VAL A 821 -16.22 2.27 -15.90
CA VAL A 821 -16.02 1.08 -16.73
C VAL A 821 -14.95 0.16 -16.13
N ALA A 822 -13.86 0.75 -15.63
CA ALA A 822 -12.78 0.02 -14.96
C ALA A 822 -13.31 -0.73 -13.73
N GLU A 823 -14.01 -0.03 -12.85
CA GLU A 823 -14.68 -0.57 -11.66
C GLU A 823 -15.67 -1.68 -12.01
N THR A 824 -16.63 -1.41 -12.89
CA THR A 824 -17.71 -2.37 -13.20
C THR A 824 -17.20 -3.66 -13.83
N LEU A 825 -16.20 -3.59 -14.71
CA LEU A 825 -15.63 -4.79 -15.32
C LEU A 825 -14.70 -5.53 -14.36
N PHE A 826 -13.85 -4.81 -13.62
CA PHE A 826 -12.89 -5.44 -12.74
C PHE A 826 -13.55 -6.15 -11.55
N ASP A 827 -14.52 -5.52 -10.87
CA ASP A 827 -15.22 -6.12 -9.73
C ASP A 827 -15.89 -7.47 -10.08
N LYS A 828 -16.27 -7.65 -11.34
CA LYS A 828 -16.89 -8.90 -11.82
C LYS A 828 -15.88 -10.00 -12.11
N PHE A 829 -14.67 -9.65 -12.54
CA PHE A 829 -13.63 -10.61 -12.93
C PHE A 829 -12.53 -10.80 -11.88
N GLU A 830 -12.42 -9.92 -10.88
CA GLU A 830 -11.48 -10.05 -9.77
C GLU A 830 -11.57 -11.43 -9.08
N PRO A 831 -12.76 -11.96 -8.71
CA PRO A 831 -12.84 -13.29 -8.11
C PRO A 831 -12.35 -14.41 -9.04
N VAL A 832 -12.53 -14.23 -10.35
CA VAL A 832 -12.10 -15.20 -11.37
C VAL A 832 -10.59 -15.16 -11.54
N LEU A 833 -9.99 -13.97 -11.48
CA LEU A 833 -8.54 -13.75 -11.54
C LEU A 833 -7.84 -14.34 -10.31
N LEU A 834 -8.41 -14.18 -9.12
CA LEU A 834 -7.83 -14.70 -7.86
C LEU A 834 -8.00 -16.22 -7.69
N THR A 835 -9.18 -16.76 -8.03
CA THR A 835 -9.49 -18.18 -7.74
C THR A 835 -9.29 -19.11 -8.93
N GLY A 836 -9.26 -18.57 -10.16
CA GLY A 836 -9.31 -19.35 -11.39
C GLY A 836 -10.63 -20.08 -11.62
N MET A 837 -11.64 -19.89 -10.76
CA MET A 837 -12.94 -20.56 -10.84
C MET A 837 -14.00 -19.65 -11.46
N ILE A 838 -14.51 -20.06 -12.61
CA ILE A 838 -15.48 -19.30 -13.41
C ILE A 838 -16.91 -19.34 -12.81
N THR A 839 -17.17 -20.21 -11.82
CA THR A 839 -18.50 -20.41 -11.23
C THR A 839 -19.00 -19.24 -10.38
N ASN A 840 -18.17 -18.23 -10.11
CA ASN A 840 -18.51 -17.09 -9.26
C ASN A 840 -18.96 -15.83 -10.03
N VAL A 841 -18.98 -15.86 -11.37
CA VAL A 841 -19.53 -14.76 -12.15
C VAL A 841 -21.06 -14.79 -12.06
N GLY A 842 -21.64 -13.99 -11.17
CA GLY A 842 -23.09 -13.73 -11.14
C GLY A 842 -23.85 -14.00 -9.84
N ASN A 843 -23.21 -14.15 -8.68
CA ASN A 843 -23.94 -14.18 -7.39
C ASN A 843 -23.11 -13.51 -6.27
N PRO A 844 -23.38 -12.25 -5.90
CA PRO A 844 -22.77 -11.63 -4.71
C PRO A 844 -23.40 -12.14 -3.39
N LYS A 845 -24.03 -13.32 -3.40
CA LYS A 845 -24.63 -13.96 -2.23
C LYS A 845 -24.41 -15.48 -2.27
N ALA A 846 -23.20 -15.92 -1.99
CA ALA A 846 -22.97 -17.28 -1.49
C ALA A 846 -21.65 -17.38 -0.72
N ASN A 847 -21.80 -17.53 0.59
CA ASN A 847 -20.83 -18.01 1.57
C ASN A 847 -19.57 -17.14 1.80
N ASN A 848 -19.71 -16.19 2.73
CA ASN A 848 -18.62 -15.78 3.61
C ASN A 848 -18.16 -16.98 4.44
N THR A 849 -17.33 -17.82 3.82
CA THR A 849 -16.32 -18.64 4.48
C THR A 849 -15.06 -18.42 3.66
N PHE A 850 -14.46 -17.25 3.88
CA PHE A 850 -13.01 -17.18 3.82
C PHE A 850 -12.51 -18.17 4.88
N ASP A 851 -11.78 -19.20 4.45
CA ASP A 851 -10.91 -19.94 5.34
C ASP A 851 -9.83 -18.95 5.77
N ALA A 852 -10.14 -18.18 6.82
CA ALA A 852 -9.13 -17.56 7.64
C ALA A 852 -8.28 -18.70 8.20
N GLU A 853 -6.97 -18.51 8.14
CA GLU A 853 -5.93 -19.38 8.71
C GLU A 853 -5.99 -19.49 10.26
N PHE A 854 -7.15 -19.22 10.85
CA PHE A 854 -7.44 -19.38 12.27
C PHE A 854 -8.74 -20.17 12.40
N ASN A 855 -8.60 -21.47 12.63
CA ASN A 855 -9.72 -22.36 12.88
C ASN A 855 -10.51 -21.89 14.13
N ASN A 856 -11.84 -22.00 14.10
CA ASN A 856 -12.74 -21.58 15.20
C ASN A 856 -12.46 -22.27 16.57
N GLU A 857 -11.64 -23.32 16.59
CA GLU A 857 -11.17 -23.98 17.81
C GLU A 857 -10.07 -23.19 18.53
N PHE A 858 -9.29 -22.36 17.80
CA PHE A 858 -8.29 -21.46 18.37
C PHE A 858 -8.94 -20.24 19.03
N LEU A 859 -9.97 -19.66 18.40
CA LEU A 859 -10.72 -18.52 18.92
C LEU A 859 -11.54 -18.84 20.19
N ASN A 860 -11.83 -20.11 20.46
CA ASN A 860 -12.58 -20.55 21.64
C ASN A 860 -11.70 -21.08 22.78
N GLY A 861 -10.37 -21.06 22.65
CA GLY A 861 -9.44 -21.41 23.74
C GLY A 861 -9.47 -22.88 24.19
N GLU A 862 -9.96 -23.81 23.37
CA GLU A 862 -10.06 -25.24 23.72
C GLU A 862 -8.98 -26.14 23.08
N GLY A 863 -8.00 -25.57 22.37
CA GLY A 863 -6.90 -26.31 21.74
C GLY A 863 -5.89 -26.86 22.75
N LYS A 864 -6.09 -28.09 23.22
CA LYS A 864 -5.03 -28.87 23.89
C LYS A 864 -4.06 -29.41 22.84
N PHE A 865 -2.80 -28.99 22.90
CA PHE A 865 -1.71 -29.64 22.18
C PHE A 865 -1.59 -31.10 22.65
N GLN A 866 -1.93 -32.04 21.78
CA GLN A 866 -1.51 -33.44 21.92
C GLN A 866 -0.54 -33.77 20.79
N SER A 867 0.67 -34.14 21.19
CA SER A 867 1.70 -34.73 20.33
C SER A 867 1.18 -36.00 19.63
N PRO A 868 1.55 -36.26 18.37
CA PRO A 868 1.01 -37.36 17.58
C PRO A 868 1.54 -38.71 18.07
N PRO A 869 0.72 -39.76 18.17
CA PRO A 869 1.21 -41.14 18.26
C PRO A 869 1.38 -41.75 16.86
N GLU A 870 2.47 -42.50 16.71
CA GLU A 870 2.85 -43.29 15.54
C GLU A 870 1.89 -44.46 15.26
N GLY A 871 1.70 -44.80 13.97
CA GLY A 871 1.57 -46.19 13.50
C GLY A 871 0.20 -46.72 13.03
N GLU A 872 0.06 -46.85 11.70
CA GLU A 872 -0.66 -47.90 10.92
C GLU A 872 -2.22 -48.02 10.98
N PRO A 873 -2.89 -48.73 10.03
CA PRO A 873 -3.03 -48.40 8.60
C PRO A 873 -4.50 -48.42 8.12
N GLU A 874 -4.71 -47.97 6.88
CA GLU A 874 -6.00 -47.82 6.18
C GLU A 874 -6.95 -49.03 6.24
N SER A 875 -8.27 -48.74 6.39
CA SER A 875 -9.32 -49.71 6.06
C SER A 875 -10.45 -49.11 5.19
N LYS A 876 -10.57 -49.64 3.98
CA LYS A 876 -11.65 -49.43 3.00
C LYS A 876 -12.99 -49.96 3.54
N LYS A 877 -14.12 -49.25 3.28
CA LYS A 877 -15.46 -49.83 3.00
C LYS A 877 -16.49 -48.74 2.63
N LYS A 878 -17.00 -48.72 1.39
CA LYS A 878 -18.17 -49.44 0.82
C LYS A 878 -19.48 -48.66 0.87
N ASN A 879 -19.89 -48.23 -0.32
CA ASN A 879 -21.23 -47.80 -0.73
C ASN A 879 -22.35 -48.73 -0.22
N LYS A 880 -23.44 -48.14 0.31
CA LYS A 880 -24.74 -48.80 0.45
C LYS A 880 -25.90 -47.89 0.06
N LYS A 881 -26.64 -48.34 -0.96
CA LYS A 881 -27.88 -47.78 -1.49
C LYS A 881 -29.02 -47.79 -0.47
N LYS A 882 -29.81 -46.71 -0.51
CA LYS A 882 -31.10 -46.48 0.15
C LYS A 882 -32.11 -47.62 -0.05
N LYS A 883 -32.86 -47.95 1.01
CA LYS A 883 -34.24 -48.45 0.91
C LYS A 883 -35.13 -47.78 1.95
N LYS A 884 -36.27 -47.29 1.45
CA LYS A 884 -37.38 -46.61 2.12
C LYS A 884 -37.99 -47.42 3.26
N SER A 885 -38.47 -46.74 4.30
CA SER A 885 -39.90 -46.84 4.69
C SER A 885 -40.32 -45.70 5.62
N ARG A 886 -41.60 -45.36 5.45
CA ARG A 886 -42.38 -44.21 5.94
C ARG A 886 -42.89 -44.40 7.38
N LYS A 887 -43.28 -43.25 7.97
CA LYS A 887 -44.14 -43.00 9.16
C LYS A 887 -43.42 -43.18 10.49
N LYS A 888 -43.51 -42.25 11.44
CA LYS A 888 -44.53 -41.22 11.69
C LYS A 888 -43.86 -39.87 11.94
#